data_AF-A0AAJ5QR73-F1
#
_entry.id   AF-A0AAJ5QR73-F1
#
_cell.length_a   1.000
_cell.length_b   1.000
_cell.length_c   1.000
_cell.angle_alpha   90.00
_cell.angle_beta   90.00
_cell.angle_gamma   90.00
#
_symmetry.space_group_name_H-M   'P 1'
#
loop_
_entity.id
_entity.type
_entity.pdbx_description
1 polymer ?
#
loop_
_entity_poly.entity_id
_entity_poly.type
_entity_poly.pdbx_seq_one_letter_code
_entity_poly.pdbx_strand_id
1 'polypeptide(L)'
;MADKKTVFAGTPGQISSSTSVYIDKPGLFGGDDTGGEGGIQGQLDIMMGEPDQVPPASLLKLLTGLVPGFRGVVTTFFSGLVSCYSASPKPWLYRVRRTTKGWDGDVWYPEKATILLENTESQIDDEADLLPGQIANLRAIHAMNPAHILVECATNRDWGRQLSLADDLNLDSYRAAADTLFNEGFGLCFRYNRQDGLDTFVQQILDHVGAVQYADLETGKLTLKLLRGDYNVDDLPLFTYDNGIIAVQDDDSASTTSNPNEIVVTWNDPVTNSDGEVRAQNLGAIQNTGLNSSSVEYKAIPTHSLAARVAQRDLETAQSQLTRLVIQFDRRGGILRPGDVFRVQLPDRNINNMVLRVGKIEEGDTGVLTLTVVQDVFGLPSTSYSSGQQGSSWTPPDKTARPVSVQRLIELPYAVLAATLSEAELSYLKPESGYPGIMAVAPTTLSINYQIQTRAAGGDFADRGTGDWTPSGLLATEVGPLDTVLHVSMTRFPAVGEGLFIDDEVMRVDAVDESAGTLSVGRGCFDTLPAGHGSPSRLWAWRDALESDGIEYLTGETVEARLLTRTSSETLVASAAPVSSLVIAQRQSRPYLPGNIRVNGSPYPSQVMAAADYTLTFAHRDRLLQADRLIDCTEGSIGPEPGVEYVVKLVNLVTGTEVWSLTTSDASIPIPYVTNGSGAATHALTLQSNRDGLTSLSVFQTLLPAGRYHALPVTLSLTVLAGDDWAAIAPEDTATGAVPELHAIAVAAGITDWYPPDLLARGLSIPADDISYPAGTWPASPWSFASHQVLSIVRWTVAGVPRTVLTLSGDVSGIALDSMTGSAAVIPWNAGVYHPETDMTLFTTDEPVLNEGIISLTLTQRG
;
A
#
# COMPACT_ATOMS: atom_id res chain seq x y z
N MET A 1 31.42 2.79 -20.06
CA MET A 1 30.04 2.37 -20.39
C MET A 1 29.99 1.97 -21.86
N ALA A 2 29.00 1.17 -22.26
CA ALA A 2 28.70 0.85 -23.65
C ALA A 2 27.18 0.67 -23.78
N ASP A 3 26.57 1.35 -24.74
CA ASP A 3 25.09 1.40 -24.90
C ASP A 3 24.34 1.74 -23.60
N LYS A 4 24.82 2.78 -22.90
CA LYS A 4 24.36 3.22 -21.56
C LYS A 4 24.51 2.20 -20.42
N LYS A 5 25.06 1.01 -20.68
CA LYS A 5 25.37 0.02 -19.64
C LYS A 5 26.79 0.13 -19.08
N THR A 6 26.96 -0.26 -17.83
CA THR A 6 28.17 -0.17 -17.04
C THR A 6 29.09 -1.35 -17.33
N VAL A 7 30.00 -1.14 -18.28
CA VAL A 7 31.05 -2.11 -18.62
C VAL A 7 32.04 -2.31 -17.46
N PHE A 8 32.49 -1.21 -16.85
CA PHE A 8 33.40 -1.21 -15.73
C PHE A 8 33.11 0.02 -14.85
N ALA A 9 33.03 -0.19 -13.54
CA ALA A 9 32.99 0.87 -12.54
C ALA A 9 34.08 0.58 -11.50
N GLY A 10 34.98 1.53 -11.26
CA GLY A 10 36.02 1.39 -10.25
C GLY A 10 35.63 2.00 -8.92
N THR A 11 36.37 1.66 -7.86
CA THR A 11 36.35 2.39 -6.59
C THR A 11 37.27 3.62 -6.64
N PRO A 12 37.17 4.57 -5.68
CA PRO A 12 37.99 5.77 -5.69
C PRO A 12 39.49 5.45 -5.74
N GLY A 13 40.18 6.02 -6.72
CA GLY A 13 41.63 5.84 -6.89
C GLY A 13 42.06 4.51 -7.52
N GLN A 14 41.14 3.59 -7.84
CA GLN A 14 41.48 2.30 -8.43
C GLN A 14 42.20 2.45 -9.78
N ILE A 15 41.78 3.41 -10.60
CA ILE A 15 42.36 3.71 -11.92
C ILE A 15 42.88 5.14 -11.91
N SER A 16 44.13 5.33 -11.46
CA SER A 16 44.81 6.64 -11.41
C SER A 16 46.17 6.67 -12.11
N SER A 17 46.57 5.57 -12.73
CA SER A 17 47.80 5.38 -13.52
C SER A 17 47.54 4.34 -14.61
N SER A 18 48.45 4.23 -15.58
CA SER A 18 48.38 3.17 -16.60
C SER A 18 48.31 1.79 -15.93
N THR A 19 47.34 0.97 -16.35
CA THR A 19 47.03 -0.33 -15.74
C THR A 19 46.19 -1.16 -16.71
N SER A 20 45.91 -2.41 -16.34
CA SER A 20 44.99 -3.27 -17.10
C SER A 20 43.92 -3.83 -16.18
N VAL A 21 42.69 -3.90 -16.68
CA VAL A 21 41.54 -4.49 -15.97
C VAL A 21 40.91 -5.58 -16.81
N TYR A 22 40.49 -6.66 -16.16
CA TYR A 22 39.71 -7.71 -16.82
C TYR A 22 38.23 -7.40 -16.66
N ILE A 23 37.48 -7.45 -17.76
CA ILE A 23 36.04 -7.27 -17.81
C ILE A 23 35.41 -8.64 -18.05
N ASP A 24 34.46 -9.02 -17.21
CA ASP A 24 33.75 -10.30 -17.30
C ASP A 24 32.23 -10.10 -17.25
N LYS A 25 31.67 -9.59 -18.36
CA LYS A 25 30.23 -9.34 -18.53
C LYS A 25 29.71 -9.90 -19.86
N PRO A 26 29.82 -11.22 -20.11
CA PRO A 26 29.41 -11.83 -21.39
C PRO A 26 27.90 -11.72 -21.67
N GLY A 27 27.07 -11.45 -20.66
CA GLY A 27 25.62 -11.24 -20.79
C GLY A 27 25.16 -9.78 -20.82
N LEU A 28 26.08 -8.80 -20.91
CA LEU A 28 25.76 -7.37 -20.74
C LEU A 28 24.62 -6.87 -21.64
N PHE A 29 24.49 -7.43 -22.85
CA PHE A 29 23.49 -7.06 -23.84
C PHE A 29 22.46 -8.18 -24.09
N GLY A 30 22.09 -8.93 -23.05
CA GLY A 30 21.08 -10.00 -23.13
C GLY A 30 21.65 -11.38 -23.46
N GLY A 31 22.99 -11.54 -23.47
CA GLY A 31 23.64 -12.84 -23.59
C GLY A 31 23.26 -13.60 -24.87
N ASP A 32 23.03 -14.90 -24.72
CA ASP A 32 22.67 -15.81 -25.81
C ASP A 32 21.14 -15.97 -25.99
N ASP A 33 20.33 -15.15 -25.30
CA ASP A 33 18.87 -15.21 -25.39
C ASP A 33 18.38 -14.78 -26.78
N THR A 34 17.14 -15.17 -27.14
CA THR A 34 16.56 -14.82 -28.44
C THR A 34 16.36 -13.30 -28.54
N GLY A 35 17.20 -12.64 -29.33
CA GLY A 35 17.25 -11.16 -29.45
C GLY A 35 18.36 -10.50 -28.62
N GLY A 36 19.17 -11.27 -27.88
CA GLY A 36 20.36 -10.80 -27.19
C GLY A 36 21.54 -10.54 -28.14
N GLU A 37 22.39 -9.59 -27.78
CA GLU A 37 23.60 -9.21 -28.53
C GLU A 37 24.90 -9.62 -27.80
N GLY A 38 24.83 -10.61 -26.90
CA GLY A 38 25.96 -11.07 -26.09
C GLY A 38 26.38 -10.08 -25.01
N GLY A 39 27.68 -9.75 -24.96
CA GLY A 39 28.25 -8.87 -23.94
C GLY A 39 29.75 -8.63 -24.15
N ILE A 40 30.44 -8.20 -23.09
CA ILE A 40 31.85 -7.82 -23.13
C ILE A 40 32.64 -8.70 -22.17
N GLN A 41 33.66 -9.39 -22.68
CA GLN A 41 34.54 -10.23 -21.86
C GLN A 41 35.97 -10.18 -22.40
N GLY A 42 36.92 -9.68 -21.61
CA GLY A 42 38.30 -9.52 -22.06
C GLY A 42 39.14 -8.54 -21.25
N GLN A 43 40.36 -8.33 -21.71
CA GLN A 43 41.31 -7.41 -21.08
C GLN A 43 41.15 -5.99 -21.65
N LEU A 44 41.00 -4.99 -20.78
CA LEU A 44 41.09 -3.57 -21.10
C LEU A 44 42.39 -3.00 -20.55
N ASP A 45 43.32 -2.68 -21.44
CA ASP A 45 44.53 -1.93 -21.14
C ASP A 45 44.22 -0.43 -21.14
N ILE A 46 44.51 0.25 -20.04
CA ILE A 46 44.31 1.69 -19.84
C ILE A 46 45.68 2.36 -19.77
N MET A 47 45.92 3.31 -20.66
CA MET A 47 47.19 4.00 -20.83
C MET A 47 46.95 5.49 -20.57
N MET A 48 47.48 6.02 -19.46
CA MET A 48 47.23 7.41 -19.04
C MET A 48 48.05 8.45 -19.81
N GLY A 49 48.99 8.03 -20.67
CA GLY A 49 49.79 8.91 -21.50
C GLY A 49 51.06 9.43 -20.83
N GLU A 50 51.60 8.72 -19.85
CA GLU A 50 52.83 9.13 -19.12
C GLU A 50 54.02 9.38 -20.06
N PRO A 51 54.98 10.26 -19.71
CA PRO A 51 56.11 10.63 -20.59
C PRO A 51 57.00 9.46 -21.03
N ASP A 52 57.06 8.39 -20.25
CA ASP A 52 57.82 7.17 -20.51
C ASP A 52 56.95 6.00 -21.02
N GLN A 53 55.66 6.22 -21.26
CA GLN A 53 54.72 5.18 -21.68
C GLN A 53 55.22 4.44 -22.92
N VAL A 54 55.07 3.11 -22.88
CA VAL A 54 55.39 2.17 -23.97
C VAL A 54 54.11 1.44 -24.42
N PRO A 55 54.00 1.06 -25.71
CA PRO A 55 52.84 0.33 -26.20
C PRO A 55 52.68 -1.04 -25.51
N PRO A 56 51.44 -1.48 -25.20
CA PRO A 56 51.21 -2.79 -24.61
C PRO A 56 51.55 -3.92 -25.58
N ALA A 57 51.98 -5.07 -25.05
CA ALA A 57 52.40 -6.21 -25.86
C ALA A 57 51.31 -6.70 -26.83
N SER A 58 50.04 -6.59 -26.44
CA SER A 58 48.89 -6.95 -27.28
C SER A 58 48.76 -6.04 -28.50
N LEU A 59 49.03 -4.74 -28.35
CA LEU A 59 48.99 -3.78 -29.44
C LEU A 59 50.18 -3.97 -30.41
N LEU A 60 51.36 -4.29 -29.88
CA LEU A 60 52.55 -4.61 -30.69
C LEU A 60 52.39 -5.87 -31.54
N LYS A 61 51.51 -6.80 -31.15
CA LYS A 61 51.16 -7.96 -31.97
C LYS A 61 50.21 -7.63 -33.12
N LEU A 62 49.34 -6.63 -32.92
CA LEU A 62 48.31 -6.23 -33.89
C LEU A 62 48.88 -5.31 -34.97
N LEU A 63 49.76 -4.38 -34.59
CA LEU A 63 50.34 -3.39 -35.49
C LEU A 63 51.74 -3.81 -35.93
N THR A 64 52.00 -3.76 -37.24
CA THR A 64 53.33 -4.02 -37.80
C THR A 64 54.15 -2.73 -37.90
N GLY A 65 55.43 -2.77 -37.51
CA GLY A 65 56.36 -1.63 -37.64
C GLY A 65 56.61 -0.87 -36.34
N LEU A 66 57.04 0.40 -36.44
CA LEU A 66 57.26 1.26 -35.29
C LEU A 66 55.91 1.76 -34.73
N VAL A 67 55.53 1.27 -33.56
CA VAL A 67 54.29 1.69 -32.87
C VAL A 67 54.62 2.79 -31.85
N PRO A 68 53.98 3.97 -31.91
CA PRO A 68 54.22 5.05 -30.94
C PRO A 68 53.66 4.66 -29.56
N GLY A 69 54.28 5.15 -28.49
CA GLY A 69 53.81 4.92 -27.11
C GLY A 69 52.54 5.68 -26.70
N PHE A 70 51.91 6.43 -27.60
CA PHE A 70 50.69 7.24 -27.35
C PHE A 70 50.79 8.14 -26.11
N ARG A 71 51.93 8.83 -25.95
CA ARG A 71 52.22 9.71 -24.81
C ARG A 71 51.43 11.02 -24.91
N GLY A 72 51.09 11.61 -23.77
CA GLY A 72 50.34 12.87 -23.67
C GLY A 72 48.83 12.74 -23.89
N VAL A 73 48.32 11.53 -24.17
CA VAL A 73 46.89 11.27 -24.34
C VAL A 73 46.48 10.01 -23.59
N VAL A 74 45.29 10.03 -22.98
CA VAL A 74 44.70 8.84 -22.38
C VAL A 74 44.15 7.97 -23.52
N THR A 75 44.59 6.72 -23.58
CA THR A 75 44.16 5.74 -24.58
C THR A 75 43.75 4.43 -23.90
N THR A 76 42.86 3.67 -24.54
CA THR A 76 42.49 2.33 -24.07
C THR A 76 42.57 1.34 -25.20
N PHE A 77 43.05 0.13 -24.91
CA PHE A 77 43.08 -0.99 -25.85
C PHE A 77 42.31 -2.17 -25.25
N PHE A 78 41.29 -2.66 -25.94
CA PHE A 78 40.51 -3.80 -25.48
C PHE A 78 40.81 -5.03 -26.34
N SER A 79 41.01 -6.17 -25.69
CA SER A 79 41.26 -7.47 -26.31
C SER A 79 40.33 -8.52 -25.71
N GLY A 80 39.33 -8.95 -26.48
CA GLY A 80 38.39 -9.98 -26.09
C GLY A 80 37.09 -9.92 -26.87
N LEU A 81 36.04 -10.50 -26.29
CA LEU A 81 34.67 -10.48 -26.79
C LEU A 81 34.05 -9.09 -26.63
N VAL A 82 33.49 -8.53 -27.72
CA VAL A 82 32.82 -7.21 -27.73
C VAL A 82 31.33 -7.26 -28.05
N SER A 83 30.85 -8.35 -28.65
CA SER A 83 29.43 -8.67 -28.88
C SER A 83 29.31 -10.13 -29.36
N CYS A 84 28.12 -10.72 -29.22
CA CYS A 84 27.71 -11.95 -29.91
C CYS A 84 26.48 -11.64 -30.77
N TYR A 85 26.33 -12.28 -31.93
CA TYR A 85 25.13 -12.18 -32.77
C TYR A 85 24.75 -10.78 -33.33
N SER A 86 25.52 -9.74 -33.02
CA SER A 86 25.40 -8.38 -33.57
C SER A 86 26.59 -8.05 -34.46
N ALA A 87 26.33 -7.55 -35.68
CA ALA A 87 27.35 -7.21 -36.66
C ALA A 87 28.09 -5.89 -36.34
N SER A 88 27.67 -5.15 -35.30
CA SER A 88 28.21 -3.83 -34.97
C SER A 88 28.50 -3.72 -33.47
N PRO A 89 29.77 -3.51 -33.06
CA PRO A 89 30.12 -3.25 -31.66
C PRO A 89 29.39 -2.02 -31.12
N LYS A 90 28.91 -2.10 -29.88
CA LYS A 90 28.25 -0.96 -29.21
C LYS A 90 29.25 0.20 -28.97
N PRO A 91 28.84 1.48 -29.12
CA PRO A 91 29.70 2.62 -28.84
C PRO A 91 30.18 2.66 -27.38
N TRP A 92 31.48 2.82 -27.17
CA TRP A 92 32.08 2.96 -25.84
C TRP A 92 32.07 4.43 -25.38
N LEU A 93 31.72 4.63 -24.12
CA LEU A 93 31.70 5.93 -23.44
C LEU A 93 32.60 5.88 -22.21
N TYR A 94 33.39 6.93 -22.01
CA TYR A 94 34.34 7.05 -20.91
C TYR A 94 34.06 8.31 -20.13
N ARG A 95 34.03 8.17 -18.81
CA ARG A 95 34.09 9.30 -17.90
C ARG A 95 35.52 9.46 -17.43
N VAL A 96 36.14 10.56 -17.84
CA VAL A 96 37.53 10.88 -17.52
C VAL A 96 37.60 12.18 -16.75
N ARG A 97 38.66 12.34 -15.95
CA ARG A 97 38.95 13.59 -15.26
C ARG A 97 40.43 13.91 -15.36
N ARG A 98 40.73 15.20 -15.47
CA ARG A 98 42.09 15.72 -15.47
C ARG A 98 42.08 17.06 -14.73
N THR A 99 42.53 17.04 -13.48
CA THR A 99 42.58 18.25 -12.62
C THR A 99 43.99 18.50 -12.09
N THR A 100 44.63 17.48 -11.53
CA THR A 100 45.93 17.61 -10.82
C THR A 100 47.12 16.92 -11.48
N LYS A 101 46.94 16.36 -12.68
CA LYS A 101 48.01 15.68 -13.45
C LYS A 101 47.92 16.00 -14.93
N GLY A 102 49.06 15.82 -15.63
CA GLY A 102 49.17 15.99 -17.08
C GLY A 102 49.23 17.44 -17.54
N TRP A 103 49.47 18.39 -16.64
CA TRP A 103 49.73 19.79 -16.96
C TRP A 103 51.10 19.93 -17.65
N ASP A 104 51.25 21.01 -18.41
CA ASP A 104 52.55 21.41 -18.92
C ASP A 104 53.37 22.06 -17.78
N GLY A 105 54.08 21.23 -17.02
CA GLY A 105 54.73 21.61 -15.76
C GLY A 105 53.89 21.26 -14.53
N ASP A 106 54.22 21.88 -13.39
CA ASP A 106 53.51 21.68 -12.14
C ASP A 106 52.14 22.38 -12.16
N VAL A 107 51.16 21.77 -11.48
CA VAL A 107 49.82 22.33 -11.35
C VAL A 107 49.87 23.58 -10.49
N TRP A 108 49.33 24.69 -11.01
CA TRP A 108 49.17 25.90 -10.20
C TRP A 108 48.07 25.69 -9.15
N TYR A 109 48.38 26.03 -7.90
CA TYR A 109 47.46 26.01 -6.77
C TYR A 109 46.65 24.70 -6.62
N PRO A 110 47.32 23.54 -6.45
CA PRO A 110 46.71 22.22 -6.58
C PRO A 110 45.61 21.93 -5.53
N GLU A 111 45.68 22.56 -4.36
CA GLU A 111 44.72 22.39 -3.27
C GLU A 111 43.31 22.85 -3.64
N LYS A 112 43.19 23.75 -4.64
CA LYS A 112 41.91 24.32 -5.11
C LYS A 112 41.54 23.89 -6.53
N ALA A 113 42.36 23.06 -7.17
CA ALA A 113 42.18 22.68 -8.57
C ALA A 113 40.97 21.75 -8.81
N THR A 114 40.65 20.90 -7.82
CA THR A 114 39.50 19.97 -7.89
C THR A 114 38.40 20.45 -6.96
N ILE A 115 37.23 20.72 -7.51
CA ILE A 115 36.01 21.02 -6.74
C ILE A 115 35.18 19.72 -6.71
N LEU A 116 35.04 19.14 -5.52
CA LEU A 116 34.27 17.92 -5.33
C LEU A 116 32.79 18.28 -5.26
N LEU A 117 32.02 17.73 -6.20
CA LEU A 117 30.57 17.84 -6.28
C LEU A 117 29.99 16.43 -6.23
N GLU A 118 28.69 16.32 -6.04
CA GLU A 118 28.00 15.03 -6.04
C GLU A 118 26.64 15.12 -6.72
N ASN A 119 26.21 14.00 -7.28
CA ASN A 119 24.86 13.81 -7.77
C ASN A 119 24.29 12.51 -7.18
N THR A 120 23.52 12.66 -6.12
CA THR A 120 22.90 11.56 -5.38
C THR A 120 21.53 11.15 -5.94
N GLU A 121 20.96 11.97 -6.82
CA GLU A 121 19.58 11.83 -7.29
C GLU A 121 19.49 11.10 -8.63
N SER A 122 20.54 11.17 -9.46
CA SER A 122 20.48 10.57 -10.80
C SER A 122 20.55 9.06 -10.77
N GLN A 123 19.72 8.42 -11.60
CA GLN A 123 19.61 6.97 -11.71
C GLN A 123 20.78 6.40 -12.51
N ILE A 124 21.45 5.39 -11.96
CA ILE A 124 22.49 4.64 -12.66
C ILE A 124 21.83 3.34 -13.17
N ASP A 125 21.78 3.15 -14.50
CA ASP A 125 21.01 2.08 -15.17
C ASP A 125 21.34 0.65 -14.69
N ASP A 126 22.53 0.41 -14.11
CA ASP A 126 22.95 -0.88 -13.54
C ASP A 126 23.36 -0.78 -12.05
N GLU A 127 22.77 0.15 -11.29
CA GLU A 127 23.15 0.38 -9.88
C GLU A 127 23.08 -0.88 -9.02
N ALA A 128 22.13 -1.78 -9.28
CA ALA A 128 21.97 -3.04 -8.56
C ALA A 128 23.16 -4.00 -8.71
N ASP A 129 23.91 -3.90 -9.83
CA ASP A 129 25.08 -4.73 -10.12
C ASP A 129 26.38 -4.14 -9.56
N LEU A 130 26.30 -3.00 -8.86
CA LEU A 130 27.44 -2.26 -8.37
C LEU A 130 27.56 -2.34 -6.84
N LEU A 131 28.81 -2.44 -6.38
CA LEU A 131 29.13 -2.35 -4.96
C LEU A 131 28.90 -0.91 -4.46
N PRO A 132 28.55 -0.71 -3.18
CA PRO A 132 28.33 0.63 -2.61
C PRO A 132 29.50 1.61 -2.85
N GLY A 133 30.74 1.13 -2.79
CA GLY A 133 31.93 1.95 -3.07
C GLY A 133 32.10 2.34 -4.55
N GLN A 134 31.58 1.54 -5.49
CA GLN A 134 31.54 1.89 -6.91
C GLN A 134 30.44 2.92 -7.18
N ILE A 135 29.27 2.75 -6.56
CA ILE A 135 28.16 3.72 -6.63
C ILE A 135 28.61 5.07 -6.10
N ALA A 136 29.21 5.12 -4.91
CA ALA A 136 29.72 6.36 -4.32
C ALA A 136 30.75 7.05 -5.24
N ASN A 137 31.64 6.28 -5.88
CA ASN A 137 32.62 6.83 -6.82
C ASN A 137 31.99 7.35 -8.13
N LEU A 138 30.95 6.69 -8.64
CA LEU A 138 30.18 7.18 -9.78
C LEU A 138 29.39 8.44 -9.42
N ARG A 139 28.84 8.56 -8.21
CA ARG A 139 28.10 9.75 -7.77
C ARG A 139 29.01 10.94 -7.49
N ALA A 140 30.27 10.70 -7.13
CA ALA A 140 31.26 11.73 -6.94
C ALA A 140 31.66 12.38 -8.27
N ILE A 141 31.61 13.70 -8.33
CA ILE A 141 31.98 14.52 -9.49
C ILE A 141 33.23 15.32 -9.13
N HIS A 142 34.30 15.07 -9.85
CA HIS A 142 35.58 15.78 -9.67
C HIS A 142 35.70 16.85 -10.75
N ALA A 143 34.99 17.95 -10.54
CA ALA A 143 34.97 19.07 -11.46
C ALA A 143 36.25 19.91 -11.32
N MET A 144 36.67 20.55 -12.40
CA MET A 144 37.85 21.41 -12.40
C MET A 144 37.44 22.84 -12.01
N ASN A 145 38.27 23.49 -11.19
CA ASN A 145 38.08 24.89 -10.86
C ASN A 145 38.27 25.76 -12.12
N PRO A 146 37.28 26.59 -12.50
CA PRO A 146 37.35 27.40 -13.72
C PRO A 146 38.56 28.34 -13.80
N ALA A 147 39.04 28.86 -12.66
CA ALA A 147 40.25 29.68 -12.62
C ALA A 147 41.47 28.88 -13.10
N HIS A 148 41.58 27.61 -12.73
CA HIS A 148 42.65 26.72 -13.18
C HIS A 148 42.54 26.38 -14.67
N ILE A 149 41.32 26.23 -15.20
CA ILE A 149 41.12 26.03 -16.65
C ILE A 149 41.66 27.25 -17.42
N LEU A 150 41.36 28.46 -16.94
CA LEU A 150 41.83 29.71 -17.53
C LEU A 150 43.35 29.89 -17.42
N VAL A 151 43.96 29.51 -16.29
CA VAL A 151 45.42 29.49 -16.14
C VAL A 151 46.03 28.54 -17.16
N GLU A 152 45.49 27.34 -17.30
CA GLU A 152 46.04 26.37 -18.23
C GLU A 152 45.91 26.84 -19.70
N CYS A 153 44.79 27.46 -20.07
CA CYS A 153 44.62 28.08 -21.39
C CYS A 153 45.66 29.18 -21.64
N ALA A 154 46.07 29.90 -20.60
CA ALA A 154 47.08 30.95 -20.71
C ALA A 154 48.50 30.38 -20.81
N THR A 155 48.86 29.38 -19.99
CA THR A 155 50.25 28.98 -19.78
C THR A 155 50.70 27.77 -20.60
N ASN A 156 49.78 26.90 -21.03
CA ASN A 156 50.16 25.66 -21.73
C ASN A 156 50.90 25.95 -23.03
N ARG A 157 52.09 25.34 -23.23
CA ARG A 157 52.94 25.65 -24.37
C ARG A 157 52.58 24.92 -25.66
N ASP A 158 51.85 23.81 -25.57
CA ASP A 158 51.48 23.01 -26.73
C ASP A 158 50.19 23.49 -27.41
N TRP A 159 49.26 24.06 -26.65
CA TRP A 159 47.95 24.46 -27.17
C TRP A 159 47.36 25.75 -26.58
N GLY A 160 47.94 26.28 -25.50
CA GLY A 160 47.51 27.52 -24.88
C GLY A 160 48.22 28.74 -25.49
N ARG A 161 48.22 29.85 -24.73
CA ARG A 161 48.83 31.13 -25.15
C ARG A 161 50.33 31.25 -24.86
N GLN A 162 50.98 30.21 -24.29
CA GLN A 162 52.41 30.22 -23.94
C GLN A 162 52.84 31.35 -22.97
N LEU A 163 51.92 31.89 -22.17
CA LEU A 163 52.22 32.95 -21.21
C LEU A 163 52.99 32.41 -19.99
N SER A 164 53.84 33.25 -19.41
CA SER A 164 54.52 33.00 -18.15
C SER A 164 53.53 33.14 -16.99
N LEU A 165 53.43 32.09 -16.16
CA LEU A 165 52.57 32.09 -14.97
C LEU A 165 52.92 33.23 -14.00
N ALA A 166 54.20 33.54 -13.81
CA ALA A 166 54.65 34.53 -12.83
C ALA A 166 54.62 35.97 -13.39
N ASP A 167 54.95 36.13 -14.67
CA ASP A 167 55.19 37.45 -15.26
C ASP A 167 53.94 38.00 -15.94
N ASP A 168 53.16 37.14 -16.62
CA ASP A 168 52.04 37.58 -17.45
C ASP A 168 50.68 37.47 -16.73
N LEU A 169 50.55 36.69 -15.66
CA LEU A 169 49.30 36.53 -14.92
C LEU A 169 49.35 37.23 -13.54
N ASN A 170 48.25 37.89 -13.19
CA ASN A 170 48.05 38.42 -11.84
C ASN A 170 47.62 37.30 -10.88
N LEU A 171 48.60 36.62 -10.29
CA LEU A 171 48.36 35.45 -9.45
C LEU A 171 47.47 35.71 -8.23
N ASP A 172 47.47 36.93 -7.68
CA ASP A 172 46.63 37.26 -6.53
C ASP A 172 45.15 37.30 -6.92
N SER A 173 44.84 37.93 -8.06
CA SER A 173 43.49 37.95 -8.62
C SER A 173 42.99 36.55 -8.98
N TYR A 174 43.83 35.73 -9.62
CA TYR A 174 43.47 34.36 -9.95
C TYR A 174 43.29 33.49 -8.71
N ARG A 175 44.12 33.64 -7.67
CA ARG A 175 43.96 32.92 -6.39
C ARG A 175 42.65 33.30 -5.70
N ALA A 176 42.35 34.59 -5.61
CA ALA A 176 41.10 35.08 -5.02
C ALA A 176 39.86 34.53 -5.76
N ALA A 177 39.91 34.50 -7.10
CA ALA A 177 38.86 33.90 -7.91
C ALA A 177 38.75 32.38 -7.68
N ALA A 178 39.89 31.67 -7.65
CA ALA A 178 39.93 30.23 -7.41
C ALA A 178 39.35 29.86 -6.03
N ASP A 179 39.70 30.62 -4.98
CA ASP A 179 39.17 30.42 -3.63
C ASP A 179 37.66 30.65 -3.56
N THR A 180 37.18 31.72 -4.19
CA THR A 180 35.75 32.05 -4.26
C THR A 180 34.97 30.93 -4.96
N LEU A 181 35.40 30.51 -6.14
CA LEU A 181 34.75 29.43 -6.89
C LEU A 181 34.78 28.10 -6.14
N PHE A 182 35.88 27.80 -5.44
CA PHE A 182 35.99 26.60 -4.62
C PHE A 182 34.99 26.62 -3.46
N ASN A 183 34.90 27.75 -2.74
CA ASN A 183 33.96 27.90 -1.61
C ASN A 183 32.49 27.91 -2.07
N GLU A 184 32.22 28.41 -3.28
CA GLU A 184 30.89 28.39 -3.91
C GLU A 184 30.47 27.00 -4.43
N GLY A 185 31.38 26.03 -4.49
CA GLY A 185 31.15 24.76 -5.16
C GLY A 185 30.97 24.90 -6.68
N PHE A 186 31.61 25.89 -7.31
CA PHE A 186 31.43 26.21 -8.73
C PHE A 186 32.50 25.52 -9.59
N GLY A 187 32.39 24.20 -9.71
CA GLY A 187 33.27 23.39 -10.57
C GLY A 187 32.66 23.14 -11.96
N LEU A 188 33.50 23.08 -13.00
CA LEU A 188 33.09 22.80 -14.37
C LEU A 188 33.67 21.49 -14.90
N CYS A 189 32.88 20.79 -15.71
CA CYS A 189 33.23 19.57 -16.43
C CYS A 189 33.23 19.84 -17.95
N PHE A 190 34.29 20.51 -18.43
CA PHE A 190 34.45 20.77 -19.86
C PHE A 190 35.13 19.63 -20.60
N ARG A 191 34.66 19.36 -21.81
CA ARG A 191 35.44 18.68 -22.86
C ARG A 191 35.96 19.74 -23.82
N TYR A 192 37.25 20.05 -23.74
CA TYR A 192 37.88 20.89 -24.75
C TYR A 192 38.08 20.08 -26.04
N ASN A 193 37.47 20.53 -27.12
CA ASN A 193 37.76 20.07 -28.48
C ASN A 193 38.48 21.22 -29.21
N ARG A 194 39.45 20.91 -30.09
CA ARG A 194 40.17 21.94 -30.85
C ARG A 194 39.42 22.35 -32.13
N GLN A 195 38.08 22.19 -32.16
CA GLN A 195 37.29 22.59 -33.31
C GLN A 195 37.03 24.10 -33.29
N ASP A 196 36.83 24.66 -32.10
CA ASP A 196 36.68 26.10 -31.88
C ASP A 196 38.01 26.77 -31.48
N GLY A 197 38.07 28.10 -31.66
CA GLY A 197 39.21 28.90 -31.23
C GLY A 197 39.34 28.97 -29.71
N LEU A 198 40.58 29.10 -29.22
CA LEU A 198 40.88 29.19 -27.78
C LEU A 198 40.13 30.34 -27.10
N ASP A 199 39.99 31.49 -27.77
CA ASP A 199 39.29 32.65 -27.21
C ASP A 199 37.79 32.39 -27.01
N THR A 200 37.15 31.64 -27.91
CA THR A 200 35.76 31.19 -27.76
C THR A 200 35.63 30.28 -26.53
N PHE A 201 36.57 29.37 -26.33
CA PHE A 201 36.57 28.47 -25.17
C PHE A 201 36.79 29.23 -23.85
N VAL A 202 37.73 30.19 -23.84
CA VAL A 202 37.93 31.10 -22.70
C VAL A 202 36.66 31.88 -22.40
N GLN A 203 36.00 32.43 -23.41
CA GLN A 203 34.75 33.18 -23.23
C GLN A 203 33.63 32.28 -22.67
N GLN A 204 33.48 31.05 -23.16
CA GLN A 204 32.52 30.10 -22.59
C GLN A 204 32.75 29.91 -21.08
N ILE A 205 34.00 29.73 -20.65
CA ILE A 205 34.31 29.57 -19.23
C ILE A 205 33.90 30.82 -18.44
N LEU A 206 34.24 32.00 -18.94
CA LEU A 206 33.91 33.29 -18.31
C LEU A 206 32.39 33.50 -18.19
N ASP A 207 31.63 33.13 -19.22
CA ASP A 207 30.16 33.22 -19.25
C ASP A 207 29.50 32.28 -18.24
N HIS A 208 30.05 31.06 -18.06
CA HIS A 208 29.56 30.12 -17.06
C HIS A 208 29.72 30.70 -15.64
N VAL A 209 30.93 31.17 -15.30
CA VAL A 209 31.21 31.64 -13.92
C VAL A 209 30.77 33.07 -13.63
N GLY A 210 30.40 33.83 -14.67
CA GLY A 210 30.13 35.26 -14.57
C GLY A 210 31.40 36.01 -14.16
N ALA A 211 32.38 36.07 -15.05
CA ALA A 211 33.66 36.73 -14.82
C ALA A 211 34.13 37.51 -16.05
N VAL A 212 35.09 38.40 -15.84
CA VAL A 212 35.81 39.09 -16.91
C VAL A 212 37.30 38.87 -16.77
N GLN A 213 37.97 38.68 -17.90
CA GLN A 213 39.43 38.61 -17.99
C GLN A 213 39.91 39.77 -18.86
N TYR A 214 40.89 40.53 -18.37
CA TYR A 214 41.45 41.68 -19.09
C TYR A 214 42.94 41.83 -18.83
N ALA A 215 43.65 42.44 -19.77
CA ALA A 215 45.03 42.87 -19.57
C ALA A 215 45.04 44.20 -18.82
N ASP A 216 45.61 44.22 -17.62
CA ASP A 216 45.72 45.45 -16.84
C ASP A 216 46.87 46.30 -17.38
N LEU A 217 46.56 47.54 -17.80
CA LEU A 217 47.52 48.44 -18.46
C LEU A 217 48.62 48.95 -17.52
N GLU A 218 48.39 48.94 -16.22
CA GLU A 218 49.34 49.44 -15.22
C GLU A 218 50.37 48.37 -14.86
N THR A 219 49.91 47.15 -14.68
CA THR A 219 50.76 46.00 -14.31
C THR A 219 51.28 45.21 -15.52
N GLY A 220 50.64 45.36 -16.69
CA GLY A 220 50.89 44.55 -17.87
C GLY A 220 50.39 43.10 -17.76
N LYS A 221 49.70 42.75 -16.67
CA LYS A 221 49.30 41.38 -16.35
C LYS A 221 47.84 41.08 -16.69
N LEU A 222 47.59 39.86 -17.13
CA LEU A 222 46.25 39.33 -17.30
C LEU A 222 45.60 39.14 -15.91
N THR A 223 44.44 39.75 -15.73
CA THR A 223 43.71 39.78 -14.45
C THR A 223 42.34 39.15 -14.64
N LEU A 224 41.93 38.30 -13.68
CA LEU A 224 40.62 37.65 -13.63
C LEU A 224 39.77 38.27 -12.52
N LYS A 225 38.59 38.76 -12.88
CA LYS A 225 37.65 39.34 -11.92
C LYS A 225 36.29 38.67 -12.01
N LEU A 226 35.85 38.06 -10.91
CA LEU A 226 34.50 37.51 -10.81
C LEU A 226 33.49 38.65 -10.63
N LEU A 227 32.33 38.53 -11.25
CA LEU A 227 31.24 39.49 -11.10
C LEU A 227 30.39 39.04 -9.91
N ARG A 228 30.65 39.62 -8.74
CA ARG A 228 29.97 39.36 -7.46
C ARG A 228 29.56 40.66 -6.77
N GLY A 229 28.67 40.55 -5.80
CA GLY A 229 28.15 41.65 -4.97
C GLY A 229 28.87 41.74 -3.62
N ASP A 230 30.17 41.46 -3.59
CA ASP A 230 31.01 41.34 -2.40
C ASP A 230 31.67 42.67 -1.99
N TYR A 231 30.98 43.79 -2.22
CA TYR A 231 31.46 45.14 -1.93
C TYR A 231 30.50 45.89 -1.00
N ASN A 232 31.04 46.83 -0.24
CA ASN A 232 30.24 47.81 0.49
C ASN A 232 30.02 49.05 -0.38
N VAL A 233 28.76 49.45 -0.55
CA VAL A 233 28.36 50.57 -1.40
C VAL A 233 29.07 51.86 -1.01
N ASP A 234 29.24 52.12 0.28
CA ASP A 234 29.82 53.37 0.78
C ASP A 234 31.32 53.51 0.45
N ASP A 235 32.02 52.39 0.26
CA ASP A 235 33.45 52.34 -0.03
C ASP A 235 33.75 52.49 -1.53
N LEU A 236 32.72 52.44 -2.38
CA LEU A 236 32.88 52.57 -3.83
C LEU A 236 33.23 54.01 -4.24
N PRO A 237 34.08 54.21 -5.27
CA PRO A 237 34.39 55.53 -5.79
C PRO A 237 33.13 56.19 -6.37
N LEU A 238 32.90 57.47 -6.01
CA LEU A 238 31.78 58.27 -6.48
C LEU A 238 32.23 59.22 -7.59
N PHE A 239 31.59 59.10 -8.75
CA PHE A 239 31.80 59.99 -9.89
C PHE A 239 30.60 60.91 -10.17
N THR A 240 30.88 62.16 -10.49
CA THR A 240 29.97 63.25 -10.80
C THR A 240 30.53 64.04 -11.99
N TYR A 241 29.75 64.98 -12.54
CA TYR A 241 30.21 65.87 -13.61
C TYR A 241 31.42 66.75 -13.20
N ASP A 242 31.63 66.99 -11.91
CA ASP A 242 32.73 67.83 -11.42
C ASP A 242 34.03 67.06 -11.14
N ASN A 243 33.96 65.73 -11.06
CA ASN A 243 35.09 64.91 -10.60
C ASN A 243 35.50 63.76 -11.52
N GLY A 244 34.94 63.67 -12.73
CA GLY A 244 35.44 62.75 -13.76
C GLY A 244 34.49 62.51 -14.94
N ILE A 245 33.19 62.76 -14.80
CA ILE A 245 32.20 62.52 -15.87
C ILE A 245 32.15 63.72 -16.82
N ILE A 246 32.36 63.49 -18.12
CA ILE A 246 32.24 64.50 -19.18
C ILE A 246 30.84 64.49 -19.78
N ALA A 247 30.32 63.30 -20.11
CA ALA A 247 29.01 63.15 -20.74
C ALA A 247 28.38 61.79 -20.40
N VAL A 248 27.05 61.73 -20.41
CA VAL A 248 26.26 60.51 -20.18
C VAL A 248 25.22 60.39 -21.28
N GLN A 249 25.22 59.24 -21.96
CA GLN A 249 24.24 58.87 -22.98
C GLN A 249 23.55 57.59 -22.54
N ASP A 250 22.26 57.48 -22.84
CA ASP A 250 21.52 56.24 -22.67
C ASP A 250 21.91 55.28 -23.80
N ASP A 251 22.17 54.02 -23.45
CA ASP A 251 22.46 52.97 -24.42
C ASP A 251 21.15 52.35 -24.90
N ASP A 252 20.49 53.00 -25.87
CA ASP A 252 19.23 52.53 -26.48
C ASP A 252 19.43 51.38 -27.50
N SER A 253 20.64 50.81 -27.61
CA SER A 253 20.95 49.76 -28.59
C SER A 253 20.19 48.44 -28.37
N ALA A 254 19.41 48.32 -27.30
CA ALA A 254 18.49 47.22 -27.03
C ALA A 254 17.06 47.71 -26.73
N SER A 255 16.38 48.35 -27.69
CA SER A 255 14.95 48.61 -27.56
C SER A 255 14.08 47.40 -27.97
N THR A 256 13.19 46.98 -27.06
CA THR A 256 11.89 46.29 -27.25
C THR A 256 11.80 44.77 -27.41
N THR A 257 12.73 43.97 -26.88
CA THR A 257 12.41 42.56 -26.58
C THR A 257 11.92 42.48 -25.15
N SER A 258 10.68 41.99 -24.97
CA SER A 258 10.13 41.63 -23.66
C SER A 258 11.21 40.91 -22.83
N ASN A 259 11.54 41.43 -21.65
CA ASN A 259 12.51 40.79 -20.76
C ASN A 259 12.00 39.37 -20.44
N PRO A 260 12.81 38.31 -20.61
CA PRO A 260 12.36 36.96 -20.31
C PRO A 260 12.07 36.85 -18.81
N ASN A 261 10.86 36.39 -18.49
CA ASN A 261 10.42 36.13 -17.12
C ASN A 261 10.52 34.63 -16.76
N GLU A 262 11.04 33.83 -17.69
CA GLU A 262 11.56 32.48 -17.48
C GLU A 262 12.94 32.35 -18.16
N ILE A 263 13.92 31.81 -17.43
CA ILE A 263 15.19 31.34 -17.98
C ILE A 263 15.27 29.83 -17.82
N VAL A 264 15.54 29.14 -18.94
CA VAL A 264 15.78 27.70 -18.98
C VAL A 264 17.27 27.46 -19.21
N VAL A 265 17.94 26.82 -18.25
CA VAL A 265 19.34 26.41 -18.37
C VAL A 265 19.42 24.93 -18.68
N THR A 266 20.07 24.59 -19.79
CA THR A 266 20.43 23.20 -20.10
C THR A 266 21.83 22.89 -19.59
N TRP A 267 21.96 21.88 -18.74
CA TRP A 267 23.21 21.40 -18.13
C TRP A 267 23.45 19.93 -18.47
N ASN A 268 24.62 19.37 -18.13
CA ASN A 268 24.94 17.96 -18.40
C ASN A 268 25.34 17.24 -17.11
N ASP A 269 24.68 16.13 -16.81
CA ASP A 269 25.06 15.26 -15.69
C ASP A 269 26.16 14.29 -16.12
N PRO A 270 27.40 14.41 -15.59
CA PRO A 270 28.47 13.48 -15.91
C PRO A 270 28.30 12.10 -15.28
N VAL A 271 27.37 11.91 -14.32
CA VAL A 271 27.09 10.59 -13.72
C VAL A 271 26.34 9.70 -14.70
N THR A 272 25.26 10.21 -15.29
CA THR A 272 24.45 9.50 -16.29
C THR A 272 24.86 9.80 -17.74
N ASN A 273 25.70 10.80 -17.96
CA ASN A 273 26.07 11.34 -19.27
C ASN A 273 24.82 11.76 -20.07
N SER A 274 23.90 12.48 -19.41
CA SER A 274 22.65 12.96 -19.98
C SER A 274 22.45 14.45 -19.72
N ASP A 275 21.71 15.12 -20.60
CA ASP A 275 21.39 16.53 -20.44
C ASP A 275 20.17 16.71 -19.54
N GLY A 276 20.23 17.70 -18.65
CA GLY A 276 19.11 18.13 -17.82
C GLY A 276 18.75 19.58 -18.11
N GLU A 277 17.52 19.97 -17.76
CA GLU A 277 17.06 21.35 -17.83
C GLU A 277 16.63 21.83 -16.44
N VAL A 278 16.92 23.10 -16.13
CA VAL A 278 16.41 23.78 -14.94
C VAL A 278 15.76 25.09 -15.35
N ARG A 279 14.64 25.43 -14.70
CA ARG A 279 13.87 26.65 -14.96
C ARG A 279 13.90 27.57 -13.75
N ALA A 280 14.17 28.84 -14.01
CA ALA A 280 13.96 29.93 -13.06
C ALA A 280 12.86 30.82 -13.61
N GLN A 281 11.84 31.10 -12.79
CA GLN A 281 10.64 31.84 -13.20
C GLN A 281 10.34 32.99 -12.23
N ASN A 282 9.90 34.13 -12.78
CA ASN A 282 9.32 35.23 -12.01
C ASN A 282 7.79 35.18 -12.10
N LEU A 283 7.14 34.49 -11.16
CA LEU A 283 5.68 34.29 -11.15
C LEU A 283 4.89 35.62 -11.14
N GLY A 284 5.39 36.65 -10.47
CA GLY A 284 4.75 37.96 -10.44
C GLY A 284 4.80 38.67 -11.79
N ALA A 285 5.91 38.55 -12.52
CA ALA A 285 5.99 39.06 -13.89
C ALA A 285 5.10 38.24 -14.85
N ILE A 286 5.07 36.91 -14.72
CA ILE A 286 4.25 36.03 -15.56
C ILE A 286 2.75 36.36 -15.42
N GLN A 287 2.26 36.62 -14.20
CA GLN A 287 0.86 37.00 -13.97
C GLN A 287 0.49 38.34 -14.63
N ASN A 288 1.44 39.27 -14.76
CA ASN A 288 1.21 40.60 -15.31
C ASN A 288 1.39 40.68 -16.83
N THR A 289 2.37 39.97 -17.39
CA THR A 289 2.77 40.12 -18.81
C THR A 289 2.66 38.84 -19.64
N GLY A 290 2.25 37.72 -19.04
CA GLY A 290 2.28 36.40 -19.70
C GLY A 290 3.69 35.79 -19.74
N LEU A 291 3.78 34.48 -20.01
CA LEU A 291 5.05 33.74 -20.03
C LEU A 291 5.92 34.16 -21.23
N ASN A 292 7.18 34.49 -20.94
CA ASN A 292 8.20 34.82 -21.92
C ASN A 292 9.53 34.15 -21.53
N SER A 293 9.85 33.08 -22.23
CA SER A 293 10.97 32.19 -21.90
C SER A 293 12.19 32.43 -22.80
N SER A 294 13.38 32.35 -22.22
CA SER A 294 14.66 32.29 -22.94
C SER A 294 15.47 31.09 -22.47
N SER A 295 16.16 30.42 -23.40
CA SER A 295 16.96 29.23 -23.11
C SER A 295 18.46 29.50 -23.31
N VAL A 296 19.29 29.01 -22.40
CA VAL A 296 20.76 29.13 -22.43
C VAL A 296 21.39 27.78 -22.12
N GLU A 297 22.46 27.43 -22.84
CA GLU A 297 23.17 26.16 -22.64
C GLU A 297 24.45 26.36 -21.81
N TYR A 298 24.50 25.70 -20.65
CA TYR A 298 25.67 25.64 -19.78
C TYR A 298 26.08 24.17 -19.55
N LYS A 299 26.42 23.46 -20.63
CA LYS A 299 26.71 22.01 -20.63
C LYS A 299 27.90 21.61 -19.76
N ALA A 300 28.77 22.54 -19.36
CA ALA A 300 29.88 22.22 -18.46
C ALA A 300 29.49 22.24 -16.97
N ILE A 301 28.29 22.71 -16.63
CA ILE A 301 27.76 22.63 -15.26
C ILE A 301 27.35 21.19 -14.97
N PRO A 302 27.93 20.53 -13.95
CA PRO A 302 27.74 19.10 -13.76
C PRO A 302 26.63 18.73 -12.75
N THR A 303 25.96 19.71 -12.14
CA THR A 303 24.91 19.45 -11.13
C THR A 303 23.69 20.34 -11.31
N HIS A 304 22.53 19.77 -10.99
CA HIS A 304 21.24 20.47 -10.97
C HIS A 304 21.27 21.73 -10.09
N SER A 305 21.80 21.62 -8.87
CA SER A 305 21.83 22.72 -7.90
C SER A 305 22.66 23.91 -8.38
N LEU A 306 23.78 23.66 -9.07
CA LEU A 306 24.59 24.72 -9.67
C LEU A 306 23.88 25.33 -10.88
N ALA A 307 23.25 24.50 -11.73
CA ALA A 307 22.46 24.97 -12.87
C ALA A 307 21.28 25.86 -12.43
N ALA A 308 20.60 25.50 -11.35
CA ALA A 308 19.52 26.30 -10.76
C ALA A 308 19.98 27.67 -10.27
N ARG A 309 21.15 27.73 -9.60
CA ARG A 309 21.75 28.99 -9.14
C ARG A 309 22.13 29.88 -10.32
N VAL A 310 22.64 29.31 -11.41
CA VAL A 310 22.96 30.03 -12.64
C VAL A 310 21.71 30.50 -13.37
N ALA A 311 20.67 29.68 -13.48
CA ALA A 311 19.39 30.06 -14.07
C ALA A 311 18.75 31.24 -13.31
N GLN A 312 18.80 31.21 -11.97
CA GLN A 312 18.29 32.28 -11.13
C GLN A 312 19.09 33.59 -11.32
N ARG A 313 20.43 33.51 -11.34
CA ARG A 313 21.31 34.65 -11.62
C ARG A 313 20.96 35.32 -12.95
N ASP A 314 20.77 34.52 -13.99
CA ASP A 314 20.47 35.03 -15.33
C ASP A 314 19.06 35.61 -15.40
N LEU A 315 18.08 35.02 -14.69
CA LEU A 315 16.72 35.56 -14.56
C LEU A 315 16.73 36.92 -13.86
N GLU A 316 17.45 37.06 -12.75
CA GLU A 316 17.56 38.34 -12.02
C GLU A 316 18.20 39.43 -12.87
N THR A 317 19.23 39.06 -13.66
CA THR A 317 19.88 39.95 -14.61
C THR A 317 18.94 40.36 -15.75
N ALA A 318 18.12 39.44 -16.24
CA ALA A 318 17.19 39.73 -17.34
C ALA A 318 15.93 40.49 -16.88
N GLN A 319 15.44 40.24 -15.67
CA GLN A 319 14.23 40.87 -15.11
C GLN A 319 14.50 42.25 -14.52
N SER A 320 15.71 42.50 -14.06
CA SER A 320 16.12 43.85 -13.70
C SER A 320 16.10 44.70 -14.96
N GLN A 321 15.26 45.75 -14.98
CA GLN A 321 15.28 46.77 -16.04
C GLN A 321 16.55 47.60 -15.90
N LEU A 322 17.71 46.96 -16.13
CA LEU A 322 19.00 47.54 -15.87
C LEU A 322 19.21 48.72 -16.80
N THR A 323 19.44 49.88 -16.19
CA THR A 323 19.83 51.07 -16.94
C THR A 323 21.22 50.81 -17.52
N ARG A 324 21.32 50.85 -18.86
CA ARG A 324 22.59 50.79 -19.58
C ARG A 324 22.96 52.20 -19.99
N LEU A 325 24.17 52.63 -19.62
CA LEU A 325 24.67 53.97 -19.92
C LEU A 325 25.99 53.86 -20.68
N VAL A 326 26.20 54.79 -21.60
CA VAL A 326 27.52 55.09 -22.14
C VAL A 326 28.00 56.38 -21.47
N ILE A 327 29.01 56.27 -20.62
CA ILE A 327 29.56 57.39 -19.86
C ILE A 327 30.95 57.73 -20.39
N GLN A 328 31.15 58.99 -20.77
CA GLN A 328 32.46 59.52 -21.12
C GLN A 328 33.12 60.11 -19.87
N PHE A 329 34.35 59.70 -19.61
CA PHE A 329 35.19 60.10 -18.50
C PHE A 329 36.42 60.86 -18.97
N ASP A 330 36.90 61.76 -18.12
CA ASP A 330 38.26 62.31 -18.22
C ASP A 330 39.30 61.27 -17.72
N ARG A 331 40.58 61.67 -17.68
CA ARG A 331 41.67 60.78 -17.24
C ARG A 331 41.54 60.28 -15.79
N ARG A 332 40.71 60.90 -14.93
CA ARG A 332 40.46 60.42 -13.56
C ARG A 332 39.64 59.14 -13.54
N GLY A 333 38.86 58.87 -14.58
CA GLY A 333 38.20 57.57 -14.79
C GLY A 333 39.17 56.42 -15.06
N GLY A 334 40.45 56.71 -15.31
CA GLY A 334 41.50 55.72 -15.57
C GLY A 334 41.83 54.80 -14.38
N ILE A 335 41.20 54.99 -13.22
CA ILE A 335 41.27 54.02 -12.10
C ILE A 335 40.35 52.82 -12.33
N LEU A 336 39.32 52.95 -13.17
CA LEU A 336 38.34 51.90 -13.41
C LEU A 336 38.89 50.84 -14.37
N ARG A 337 38.51 49.60 -14.13
CA ARG A 337 38.83 48.42 -14.94
C ARG A 337 37.54 47.67 -15.33
N PRO A 338 37.56 46.83 -16.38
CA PRO A 338 36.41 45.98 -16.69
C PRO A 338 35.96 45.15 -15.49
N GLY A 339 34.65 45.13 -15.23
CA GLY A 339 34.04 44.45 -14.08
C GLY A 339 34.06 45.23 -12.76
N ASP A 340 34.73 46.40 -12.69
CA ASP A 340 34.69 47.27 -11.52
C ASP A 340 33.30 47.82 -11.25
N VAL A 341 33.04 48.09 -9.98
CA VAL A 341 31.80 48.69 -9.51
C VAL A 341 32.10 50.07 -8.95
N PHE A 342 31.26 51.05 -9.27
CA PHE A 342 31.42 52.43 -8.82
C PHE A 342 30.05 53.10 -8.68
N ARG A 343 30.03 54.25 -8.01
CA ARG A 343 28.81 55.05 -7.82
C ARG A 343 28.81 56.26 -8.74
N VAL A 344 27.64 56.64 -9.21
CA VAL A 344 27.42 57.91 -9.90
C VAL A 344 26.36 58.76 -9.22
N GLN A 345 26.54 60.07 -9.31
CA GLN A 345 25.52 61.07 -8.99
C GLN A 345 25.33 61.98 -10.20
N LEU A 346 24.12 61.95 -10.78
CA LEU A 346 23.73 62.68 -11.99
C LEU A 346 22.45 63.49 -11.67
N PRO A 347 22.59 64.71 -11.11
CA PRO A 347 21.44 65.51 -10.65
C PRO A 347 20.48 65.92 -11.77
N ASP A 348 20.99 66.15 -12.98
CA ASP A 348 20.24 66.47 -14.20
C ASP A 348 19.29 65.33 -14.62
N ARG A 349 19.65 64.09 -14.28
CA ARG A 349 18.87 62.87 -14.52
C ARG A 349 18.10 62.38 -13.28
N ASN A 350 18.06 63.19 -12.21
CA ASN A 350 17.44 62.84 -10.92
C ASN A 350 18.03 61.56 -10.26
N ILE A 351 19.32 61.29 -10.49
CA ILE A 351 20.03 60.15 -9.93
C ILE A 351 20.94 60.65 -8.80
N ASN A 352 20.53 60.42 -7.55
CA ASN A 352 21.28 60.89 -6.38
C ASN A 352 22.45 59.96 -6.01
N ASN A 353 22.27 58.65 -6.17
CA ASN A 353 23.29 57.64 -5.94
C ASN A 353 22.88 56.36 -6.69
N MET A 354 23.65 55.98 -7.71
CA MET A 354 23.42 54.74 -8.45
C MET A 354 24.71 53.96 -8.58
N VAL A 355 24.64 52.66 -8.32
CA VAL A 355 25.76 51.74 -8.46
C VAL A 355 25.77 51.18 -9.88
N LEU A 356 26.91 51.31 -10.55
CA LEU A 356 27.13 50.88 -11.93
C LEU A 356 28.33 49.93 -11.98
N ARG A 357 28.25 48.95 -12.88
CA ARG A 357 29.35 48.04 -13.21
C ARG A 357 29.90 48.34 -14.60
N VAL A 358 31.22 48.34 -14.72
CA VAL A 358 31.92 48.55 -15.98
C VAL A 358 31.85 47.28 -16.84
N GLY A 359 31.27 47.37 -18.04
CA GLY A 359 31.27 46.29 -19.03
C GLY A 359 32.46 46.40 -19.98
N LYS A 360 32.56 47.53 -20.69
CA LYS A 360 33.62 47.79 -21.68
C LYS A 360 34.22 49.18 -21.47
N ILE A 361 35.51 49.30 -21.71
CA ILE A 361 36.26 50.57 -21.70
C ILE A 361 36.88 50.76 -23.08
N GLU A 362 36.64 51.92 -23.70
CA GLU A 362 37.27 52.34 -24.95
C GLU A 362 37.98 53.67 -24.73
N GLU A 363 39.24 53.78 -25.16
CA GLU A 363 39.99 55.03 -25.13
C GLU A 363 39.96 55.66 -26.51
N GLY A 364 39.45 56.89 -26.60
CA GLY A 364 39.46 57.68 -27.84
C GLY A 364 40.79 58.41 -28.04
N ASP A 365 41.08 58.81 -29.29
CA ASP A 365 42.32 59.50 -29.68
C ASP A 365 42.62 60.79 -28.90
N THR A 366 41.60 61.41 -28.28
CA THR A 366 41.72 62.63 -27.46
C THR A 366 42.03 62.35 -25.98
N GLY A 367 42.18 61.08 -25.58
CA GLY A 367 42.38 60.67 -24.18
C GLY A 367 41.10 60.69 -23.32
N VAL A 368 39.93 60.67 -23.97
CA VAL A 368 38.62 60.51 -23.32
C VAL A 368 38.32 59.03 -23.21
N LEU A 369 37.89 58.59 -22.03
CA LEU A 369 37.53 57.21 -21.74
C LEU A 369 36.02 57.02 -21.90
N THR A 370 35.58 56.20 -22.84
CA THR A 370 34.17 55.87 -23.03
C THR A 370 33.88 54.52 -22.40
N LEU A 371 33.06 54.51 -21.35
CA LEU A 371 32.68 53.32 -20.60
C LEU A 371 31.24 52.93 -20.93
N THR A 372 31.05 51.68 -21.37
CA THR A 372 29.72 51.07 -21.42
C THR A 372 29.47 50.39 -20.09
N VAL A 373 28.46 50.87 -19.36
CA VAL A 373 28.18 50.46 -17.98
C VAL A 373 26.74 50.03 -17.83
N VAL A 374 26.51 49.11 -16.90
CA VAL A 374 25.18 48.59 -16.58
C VAL A 374 24.92 48.80 -15.09
N GLN A 375 23.66 49.03 -14.72
CA GLN A 375 23.27 49.05 -13.31
C GLN A 375 23.65 47.73 -12.64
N ASP A 376 24.28 47.80 -11.46
CA ASP A 376 24.74 46.60 -10.77
C ASP A 376 23.60 45.98 -9.94
N VAL A 377 23.26 44.73 -10.23
CA VAL A 377 22.36 43.87 -9.44
C VAL A 377 23.00 42.51 -9.13
N PHE A 378 24.28 42.36 -9.47
CA PHE A 378 24.90 41.06 -9.58
C PHE A 378 25.32 40.51 -8.20
N GLY A 379 24.71 39.41 -7.81
CA GLY A 379 25.14 38.51 -6.74
C GLY A 379 24.66 37.11 -7.08
N LEU A 380 25.47 36.07 -6.80
CA LEU A 380 24.99 34.71 -6.99
C LEU A 380 24.13 34.32 -5.77
N PRO A 381 22.84 33.99 -5.95
CA PRO A 381 21.97 33.72 -4.82
C PRO A 381 22.42 32.44 -4.10
N SER A 382 22.51 32.53 -2.77
CA SER A 382 22.82 31.38 -1.90
C SER A 382 21.64 30.40 -1.77
N THR A 383 20.42 30.85 -2.11
CA THR A 383 19.18 30.08 -2.07
C THR A 383 18.40 30.32 -3.37
N SER A 384 18.05 29.24 -4.07
CA SER A 384 17.19 29.29 -5.27
C SER A 384 15.75 29.00 -4.86
N TYR A 385 14.83 29.93 -5.16
CA TYR A 385 13.38 29.71 -5.05
C TYR A 385 12.83 29.40 -6.44
N SER A 386 13.25 28.28 -7.03
CA SER A 386 12.64 27.77 -8.26
C SER A 386 11.26 27.20 -7.92
N SER A 387 10.21 27.86 -8.42
CA SER A 387 8.87 27.29 -8.47
C SER A 387 8.81 26.27 -9.59
N GLY A 388 8.79 24.99 -9.23
CA GLY A 388 8.59 23.89 -10.14
C GLY A 388 9.84 23.03 -10.30
N GLN A 389 9.86 21.93 -9.56
CA GLN A 389 10.42 20.67 -10.05
C GLN A 389 9.73 20.34 -11.39
N GLN A 390 10.21 20.94 -12.47
CA GLN A 390 10.19 20.36 -13.80
C GLN A 390 11.65 20.20 -14.21
N GLY A 391 12.35 19.35 -13.45
CA GLY A 391 13.24 18.44 -14.16
C GLY A 391 12.38 17.70 -15.18
N SER A 392 12.98 17.28 -16.28
CA SER A 392 12.44 16.18 -17.05
C SER A 392 12.36 14.95 -16.13
N SER A 393 11.34 14.88 -15.28
CA SER A 393 10.97 13.74 -14.44
C SER A 393 10.29 12.68 -15.29
N TRP A 394 10.76 12.50 -16.52
CA TRP A 394 10.82 11.15 -17.02
C TRP A 394 12.07 10.51 -16.41
N THR A 395 12.02 10.25 -15.10
CA THR A 395 12.63 9.02 -14.61
C THR A 395 11.93 7.91 -15.40
N PRO A 396 12.64 7.06 -16.16
CA PRO A 396 12.05 5.82 -16.61
C PRO A 396 11.35 5.26 -15.38
N PRO A 397 10.03 5.02 -15.45
CA PRO A 397 9.32 4.55 -14.28
C PRO A 397 10.11 3.34 -13.75
N ASP A 398 10.42 3.28 -12.45
CA ASP A 398 11.07 2.11 -11.84
C ASP A 398 10.18 0.88 -12.08
N LYS A 399 10.49 0.17 -13.16
CA LYS A 399 9.78 -1.03 -13.60
C LYS A 399 10.40 -2.27 -12.95
N THR A 400 11.24 -2.15 -11.92
CA THR A 400 11.66 -3.34 -11.19
C THR A 400 10.45 -3.93 -10.46
N ALA A 401 10.14 -5.18 -10.78
CA ALA A 401 9.18 -6.01 -10.08
C ALA A 401 9.71 -6.28 -8.67
N ARG A 402 8.97 -5.79 -7.69
CA ARG A 402 9.27 -6.03 -6.27
C ARG A 402 8.34 -7.10 -5.71
N PRO A 403 8.75 -7.85 -4.68
CA PRO A 403 7.88 -8.81 -4.02
C PRO A 403 6.60 -8.17 -3.46
N VAL A 404 5.47 -8.85 -3.62
CA VAL A 404 4.21 -8.46 -2.98
C VAL A 404 4.34 -8.68 -1.47
N SER A 405 4.54 -7.60 -0.72
CA SER A 405 4.69 -7.63 0.74
C SER A 405 3.36 -7.63 1.48
N VAL A 406 2.29 -7.16 0.83
CA VAL A 406 0.94 -7.05 1.40
C VAL A 406 0.00 -7.86 0.54
N GLN A 407 -0.27 -9.09 0.95
CA GLN A 407 -1.19 -10.03 0.31
C GLN A 407 -2.05 -10.73 1.36
N ARG A 408 -3.22 -11.20 0.94
CA ARG A 408 -4.12 -11.98 1.79
C ARG A 408 -4.82 -13.06 0.97
N LEU A 409 -4.87 -14.26 1.53
CA LEU A 409 -5.69 -15.36 1.04
C LEU A 409 -6.94 -15.51 1.89
N ILE A 410 -8.08 -15.74 1.25
CA ILE A 410 -9.34 -16.13 1.88
C ILE A 410 -9.93 -17.31 1.12
N GLU A 411 -10.75 -18.13 1.77
CA GLU A 411 -11.62 -19.04 1.02
C GLU A 411 -12.81 -18.23 0.48
N LEU A 412 -13.14 -18.41 -0.81
CA LEU A 412 -14.22 -17.65 -1.45
C LEU A 412 -15.59 -17.92 -0.76
N PRO A 413 -16.32 -16.87 -0.33
CA PRO A 413 -17.69 -17.02 0.13
C PRO A 413 -18.60 -17.52 -1.00
N TYR A 414 -19.67 -18.25 -0.65
CA TYR A 414 -20.66 -18.73 -1.62
C TYR A 414 -21.19 -17.64 -2.55
N ALA A 415 -21.52 -16.46 -2.02
CA ALA A 415 -22.07 -15.37 -2.81
C ALA A 415 -21.11 -14.90 -3.92
N VAL A 416 -19.80 -15.03 -3.71
CA VAL A 416 -18.79 -14.73 -4.75
C VAL A 416 -18.82 -15.79 -5.83
N LEU A 417 -18.82 -17.07 -5.45
CA LEU A 417 -18.91 -18.20 -6.39
C LEU A 417 -20.21 -18.16 -7.21
N ALA A 418 -21.33 -17.84 -6.55
CA ALA A 418 -22.63 -17.71 -7.20
C ALA A 418 -22.69 -16.53 -8.19
N ALA A 419 -21.89 -15.50 -7.98
CA ALA A 419 -21.78 -14.36 -8.90
C ALA A 419 -20.82 -14.61 -10.07
N THR A 420 -19.83 -15.50 -9.93
CA THR A 420 -18.80 -15.77 -10.95
C THR A 420 -19.06 -17.01 -11.79
N LEU A 421 -19.66 -18.06 -11.22
CA LEU A 421 -19.96 -19.31 -11.91
C LEU A 421 -21.31 -19.24 -12.61
N SER A 422 -21.46 -19.99 -13.72
CA SER A 422 -22.77 -20.21 -14.32
C SER A 422 -23.66 -21.06 -13.41
N GLU A 423 -24.99 -20.97 -13.55
CA GLU A 423 -25.93 -21.81 -12.78
C GLU A 423 -25.63 -23.31 -12.91
N ALA A 424 -25.18 -23.75 -14.09
CA ALA A 424 -24.79 -25.13 -14.32
C ALA A 424 -23.55 -25.50 -13.48
N GLU A 425 -22.48 -24.71 -13.55
CA GLU A 425 -21.25 -24.96 -12.77
C GLU A 425 -21.50 -24.91 -11.26
N LEU A 426 -22.29 -23.94 -10.81
CA LEU A 426 -22.67 -23.80 -9.41
C LEU A 426 -23.47 -25.02 -8.93
N SER A 427 -24.33 -25.60 -9.77
CA SER A 427 -25.08 -26.82 -9.44
C SER A 427 -24.22 -28.09 -9.35
N TYR A 428 -23.04 -28.08 -9.98
CA TYR A 428 -22.06 -29.17 -9.93
C TYR A 428 -21.02 -29.01 -8.82
N LEU A 429 -21.05 -27.89 -8.10
CA LEU A 429 -20.12 -27.61 -6.99
C LEU A 429 -20.37 -28.60 -5.84
N LYS A 430 -19.36 -29.38 -5.46
CA LYS A 430 -19.50 -30.36 -4.38
C LYS A 430 -19.45 -29.66 -3.02
N PRO A 431 -20.08 -30.23 -1.98
CA PRO A 431 -20.09 -29.62 -0.66
C PRO A 431 -18.69 -29.40 -0.09
N GLU A 432 -17.76 -30.34 -0.30
CA GLU A 432 -16.38 -30.30 0.22
C GLU A 432 -15.43 -29.37 -0.56
N SER A 433 -15.88 -28.81 -1.68
CA SER A 433 -15.07 -27.97 -2.57
C SER A 433 -14.94 -26.54 -2.04
N GLY A 434 -13.74 -25.97 -2.16
CA GLY A 434 -13.43 -24.58 -1.90
C GLY A 434 -12.45 -24.04 -2.93
N TYR A 435 -12.43 -22.71 -3.05
CA TYR A 435 -11.57 -21.97 -3.96
C TYR A 435 -10.84 -20.87 -3.19
N PRO A 436 -9.54 -20.65 -3.46
CA PRO A 436 -8.82 -19.54 -2.88
C PRO A 436 -9.22 -18.22 -3.57
N GLY A 437 -9.47 -17.21 -2.76
CA GLY A 437 -9.51 -15.80 -3.13
C GLY A 437 -8.20 -15.12 -2.74
N ILE A 438 -7.67 -14.31 -3.64
CA ILE A 438 -6.36 -13.67 -3.55
C ILE A 438 -6.58 -12.17 -3.62
N MET A 439 -6.10 -11.45 -2.60
CA MET A 439 -6.04 -10.00 -2.58
C MET A 439 -4.60 -9.55 -2.41
N ALA A 440 -4.19 -8.52 -3.14
CA ALA A 440 -2.81 -8.03 -3.12
C ALA A 440 -2.74 -6.54 -3.39
N VAL A 441 -1.84 -5.85 -2.69
CA VAL A 441 -1.54 -4.44 -2.95
C VAL A 441 -0.32 -4.33 -3.84
N ALA A 442 -0.39 -3.47 -4.85
CA ALA A 442 0.72 -3.17 -5.73
C ALA A 442 1.97 -2.76 -4.93
N PRO A 443 3.12 -3.45 -5.09
CA PRO A 443 4.33 -3.10 -4.35
C PRO A 443 4.97 -1.80 -4.84
N THR A 444 4.68 -1.39 -6.08
CA THR A 444 5.05 -0.08 -6.66
C THR A 444 3.92 0.45 -7.54
N THR A 445 3.89 1.75 -7.82
CA THR A 445 2.89 2.39 -8.72
C THR A 445 2.96 1.91 -10.18
N LEU A 446 4.02 1.18 -10.54
CA LEU A 446 4.32 0.72 -11.90
C LEU A 446 4.20 -0.79 -12.06
N SER A 447 3.76 -1.45 -10.98
CA SER A 447 3.32 -2.83 -11.00
C SER A 447 2.01 -2.88 -11.78
N ILE A 448 2.00 -3.61 -12.90
CA ILE A 448 0.84 -3.69 -13.79
C ILE A 448 -0.18 -4.65 -13.21
N ASN A 449 0.26 -5.88 -12.94
CA ASN A 449 -0.51 -6.97 -12.34
C ASN A 449 0.46 -8.00 -11.75
N TYR A 450 -0.03 -9.14 -11.31
CA TYR A 450 0.81 -10.25 -10.84
C TYR A 450 0.45 -11.56 -11.51
N GLN A 451 1.44 -12.43 -11.68
CA GLN A 451 1.22 -13.82 -12.04
C GLN A 451 0.95 -14.64 -10.77
N ILE A 452 -0.10 -15.46 -10.82
CA ILE A 452 -0.51 -16.32 -9.71
C ILE A 452 0.17 -17.66 -9.89
N GLN A 453 0.95 -18.06 -8.89
CA GLN A 453 1.44 -19.44 -8.78
C GLN A 453 0.90 -20.06 -7.50
N THR A 454 0.17 -21.16 -7.63
CA THR A 454 -0.35 -21.92 -6.48
C THR A 454 0.11 -23.37 -6.52
N ARG A 455 0.01 -24.02 -5.37
CA ARG A 455 0.13 -25.46 -5.20
C ARG A 455 -0.72 -25.95 -4.05
N ALA A 456 -1.06 -27.22 -4.05
CA ALA A 456 -1.37 -27.92 -2.81
C ALA A 456 -0.07 -28.10 -2.01
N ALA A 457 -0.11 -27.93 -0.70
CA ALA A 457 1.06 -28.06 0.17
C ALA A 457 1.76 -29.42 -0.06
N GLY A 458 3.06 -29.38 -0.29
CA GLY A 458 3.88 -30.56 -0.65
C GLY A 458 3.97 -30.87 -2.14
N GLY A 459 3.22 -30.18 -3.00
CA GLY A 459 3.34 -30.25 -4.46
C GLY A 459 4.30 -29.22 -5.08
N ASP A 460 4.31 -29.16 -6.41
CA ASP A 460 5.05 -28.16 -7.18
C ASP A 460 4.17 -26.94 -7.49
N PHE A 461 4.77 -25.74 -7.45
CA PHE A 461 4.09 -24.51 -7.87
C PHE A 461 3.80 -24.56 -9.37
N ALA A 462 2.56 -24.24 -9.73
CA ALA A 462 2.12 -24.16 -11.10
C ALA A 462 1.53 -22.78 -11.40
N ASP A 463 1.66 -22.34 -12.65
CA ASP A 463 1.06 -21.09 -13.13
C ASP A 463 -0.46 -21.22 -13.24
N ARG A 464 -1.16 -20.20 -12.74
CA ARG A 464 -2.63 -20.16 -12.63
C ARG A 464 -3.25 -18.87 -13.15
N GLY A 465 -2.55 -18.22 -14.09
CA GLY A 465 -2.99 -16.98 -14.71
C GLY A 465 -2.45 -15.75 -13.99
N THR A 466 -3.17 -14.64 -14.14
CA THR A 466 -2.76 -13.32 -13.66
C THR A 466 -3.90 -12.65 -12.90
N GLY A 467 -3.58 -11.89 -11.88
CA GLY A 467 -4.55 -11.12 -11.11
C GLY A 467 -4.19 -9.64 -10.98
N ASP A 468 -5.19 -8.78 -10.79
CA ASP A 468 -5.05 -7.34 -10.59
C ASP A 468 -4.98 -6.92 -9.11
N TRP A 469 -4.54 -5.68 -8.85
CA TRP A 469 -4.35 -5.16 -7.49
C TRP A 469 -5.65 -4.78 -6.80
N THR A 470 -5.82 -5.25 -5.56
CA THR A 470 -6.97 -4.93 -4.70
C THR A 470 -6.81 -3.54 -4.08
N PRO A 471 -7.77 -2.60 -4.27
CA PRO A 471 -7.75 -1.33 -3.55
C PRO A 471 -7.75 -1.54 -2.04
N SER A 472 -6.85 -0.86 -1.33
CA SER A 472 -6.61 -1.08 0.10
C SER A 472 -6.22 0.22 0.81
N GLY A 473 -6.48 0.27 2.11
CA GLY A 473 -6.18 1.38 2.99
C GLY A 473 -5.92 0.93 4.43
N LEU A 474 -5.81 1.89 5.33
CA LEU A 474 -5.71 1.64 6.77
C LEU A 474 -6.83 2.36 7.51
N LEU A 475 -7.38 1.71 8.52
CA LEU A 475 -8.27 2.34 9.50
C LEU A 475 -7.46 3.31 10.36
N ALA A 476 -7.95 4.54 10.52
CA ALA A 476 -7.28 5.61 11.25
C ALA A 476 -7.67 5.62 12.74
N THR A 477 -8.89 5.20 13.07
CA THR A 477 -9.43 5.18 14.44
C THR A 477 -10.05 3.83 14.74
N GLU A 478 -9.92 3.34 15.98
CA GLU A 478 -10.63 2.13 16.39
C GLU A 478 -12.15 2.29 16.26
N VAL A 479 -12.84 1.20 15.95
CA VAL A 479 -14.30 1.16 15.81
C VAL A 479 -14.88 -0.04 16.52
N GLY A 480 -16.07 0.13 17.10
CA GLY A 480 -16.85 -0.94 17.69
C GLY A 480 -17.56 -1.82 16.67
N PRO A 481 -18.19 -2.93 17.10
CA PRO A 481 -18.88 -3.88 16.21
C PRO A 481 -20.01 -3.29 15.37
N LEU A 482 -20.68 -2.25 15.86
CA LEU A 482 -21.86 -1.65 15.20
C LEU A 482 -21.61 -0.22 14.73
N ASP A 483 -20.39 0.30 14.87
CA ASP A 483 -20.05 1.61 14.35
C ASP A 483 -20.06 1.56 12.82
N THR A 484 -20.84 2.45 12.19
CA THR A 484 -21.04 2.44 10.74
C THR A 484 -20.14 3.44 10.01
N VAL A 485 -19.44 4.32 10.71
CA VAL A 485 -18.54 5.32 10.10
C VAL A 485 -17.09 4.95 10.40
N LEU A 486 -16.34 4.66 9.34
CA LEU A 486 -14.92 4.31 9.39
C LEU A 486 -14.08 5.50 8.94
N HIS A 487 -13.15 5.98 9.77
CA HIS A 487 -12.13 6.93 9.35
C HIS A 487 -10.96 6.17 8.72
N VAL A 488 -10.61 6.49 7.48
CA VAL A 488 -9.71 5.68 6.65
C VAL A 488 -8.65 6.54 5.97
N SER A 489 -7.46 5.95 5.79
CA SER A 489 -6.39 6.48 4.96
C SER A 489 -6.22 5.58 3.74
N MET A 490 -6.70 6.03 2.58
CA MET A 490 -6.61 5.33 1.31
C MET A 490 -6.53 6.31 0.15
N THR A 491 -5.94 5.86 -0.96
CA THR A 491 -5.77 6.67 -2.18
C THR A 491 -6.83 6.37 -3.25
N ARG A 492 -7.47 5.21 -3.18
CA ARG A 492 -8.57 4.82 -4.06
C ARG A 492 -9.73 4.33 -3.20
N PHE A 493 -10.84 5.06 -3.24
CA PHE A 493 -12.05 4.71 -2.51
C PHE A 493 -12.92 3.73 -3.32
N PRO A 494 -13.57 2.76 -2.65
CA PRO A 494 -14.53 1.84 -3.28
C PRO A 494 -15.81 2.57 -3.71
N ALA A 495 -16.56 2.02 -4.66
CA ALA A 495 -17.89 2.53 -4.99
C ALA A 495 -18.94 2.13 -3.93
N VAL A 496 -20.03 2.90 -3.85
CA VAL A 496 -21.18 2.54 -3.02
C VAL A 496 -21.79 1.22 -3.50
N GLY A 497 -22.06 0.31 -2.56
CA GLY A 497 -22.56 -1.04 -2.80
C GLY A 497 -21.47 -2.11 -2.92
N GLU A 498 -20.18 -1.72 -2.92
CA GLU A 498 -19.07 -2.67 -2.95
C GLU A 498 -18.81 -3.34 -1.59
N GLY A 499 -18.12 -4.48 -1.66
CA GLY A 499 -17.68 -5.24 -0.50
C GLY A 499 -16.35 -4.75 0.05
N LEU A 500 -16.29 -4.60 1.36
CA LEU A 500 -15.09 -4.27 2.11
C LEU A 500 -14.74 -5.42 3.07
N PHE A 501 -13.45 -5.66 3.28
CA PHE A 501 -12.94 -6.67 4.22
C PHE A 501 -12.01 -6.01 5.22
N ILE A 502 -12.25 -6.17 6.53
CA ILE A 502 -11.33 -5.76 7.60
C ILE A 502 -11.20 -6.92 8.56
N ASP A 503 -9.96 -7.33 8.88
CA ASP A 503 -9.72 -8.57 9.64
C ASP A 503 -10.59 -9.69 9.07
N ASP A 504 -11.45 -10.39 9.79
CA ASP A 504 -12.31 -11.44 9.22
C ASP A 504 -13.77 -11.02 8.92
N GLU A 505 -14.08 -9.72 8.96
CA GLU A 505 -15.43 -9.19 8.71
C GLU A 505 -15.61 -8.71 7.27
N VAL A 506 -16.71 -9.12 6.64
CA VAL A 506 -17.20 -8.56 5.37
C VAL A 506 -18.19 -7.43 5.67
N MET A 507 -18.02 -6.30 5.02
CA MET A 507 -18.89 -5.13 5.12
C MET A 507 -19.36 -4.68 3.73
N ARG A 508 -20.42 -3.88 3.68
CA ARG A 508 -20.89 -3.19 2.48
C ARG A 508 -20.60 -1.70 2.59
N VAL A 509 -20.11 -1.08 1.53
CA VAL A 509 -19.94 0.37 1.49
C VAL A 509 -21.28 1.03 1.20
N ASP A 510 -21.79 1.84 2.12
CA ASP A 510 -23.07 2.56 1.99
C ASP A 510 -22.89 4.02 1.54
N ALA A 511 -21.78 4.68 1.92
CA ALA A 511 -21.42 6.02 1.43
C ALA A 511 -19.92 6.28 1.53
N VAL A 512 -19.43 7.23 0.73
CA VAL A 512 -18.02 7.64 0.67
C VAL A 512 -17.93 9.16 0.79
N ASP A 513 -17.11 9.65 1.72
CA ASP A 513 -16.68 11.05 1.79
C ASP A 513 -15.15 11.12 1.70
N GLU A 514 -14.65 11.37 0.49
CA GLU A 514 -13.22 11.45 0.20
C GLU A 514 -12.55 12.64 0.90
N SER A 515 -13.28 13.75 1.07
CA SER A 515 -12.74 14.98 1.66
C SER A 515 -12.51 14.86 3.17
N ALA A 516 -13.41 14.13 3.84
CA ALA A 516 -13.31 13.82 5.26
C ALA A 516 -12.49 12.54 5.54
N GLY A 517 -12.19 11.74 4.50
CA GLY A 517 -11.53 10.45 4.65
C GLY A 517 -12.39 9.44 5.42
N THR A 518 -13.69 9.35 5.09
CA THR A 518 -14.64 8.47 5.80
C THR A 518 -15.44 7.58 4.86
N LEU A 519 -15.74 6.37 5.35
CA LEU A 519 -16.66 5.42 4.72
C LEU A 519 -17.83 5.16 5.68
N SER A 520 -19.05 5.25 5.17
CA SER A 520 -20.21 4.68 5.85
C SER A 520 -20.41 3.24 5.38
N VAL A 521 -20.63 2.30 6.29
CA VAL A 521 -20.69 0.87 5.99
C VAL A 521 -21.86 0.15 6.67
N GLY A 522 -22.37 -0.87 5.98
CA GLY A 522 -23.16 -1.95 6.57
C GLY A 522 -22.23 -3.06 7.07
N ARG A 523 -22.44 -3.54 8.30
CA ARG A 523 -21.58 -4.45 9.05
C ARG A 523 -21.99 -5.91 8.87
N GLY A 524 -21.09 -6.86 9.15
CA GLY A 524 -21.38 -8.30 9.24
C GLY A 524 -22.17 -8.91 8.05
N CYS A 525 -21.69 -8.66 6.84
CA CYS A 525 -22.27 -9.20 5.62
C CYS A 525 -21.92 -10.69 5.40
N PHE A 526 -22.70 -11.37 4.55
CA PHE A 526 -22.57 -12.80 4.24
C PHE A 526 -22.50 -13.70 5.49
N ASP A 527 -21.42 -14.48 5.62
CA ASP A 527 -21.17 -15.47 6.67
C ASP A 527 -20.38 -14.92 7.87
N THR A 528 -20.17 -13.60 7.93
CA THR A 528 -19.35 -12.94 8.95
C THR A 528 -20.18 -12.27 10.03
N LEU A 529 -19.57 -12.07 11.21
CA LEU A 529 -20.16 -11.35 12.34
C LEU A 529 -19.59 -9.93 12.44
N PRO A 530 -20.39 -8.94 12.88
CA PRO A 530 -19.87 -7.62 13.22
C PRO A 530 -18.86 -7.71 14.38
N ALA A 531 -17.67 -7.12 14.21
CA ALA A 531 -16.57 -7.15 15.17
C ALA A 531 -15.95 -5.76 15.40
N GLY A 532 -15.30 -5.55 16.55
CA GLY A 532 -14.51 -4.35 16.77
C GLY A 532 -13.19 -4.43 16.00
N HIS A 533 -12.74 -3.32 15.41
CA HIS A 533 -11.47 -3.26 14.68
C HIS A 533 -10.56 -2.20 15.30
N GLY A 534 -9.28 -2.56 15.49
CA GLY A 534 -8.26 -1.65 16.03
C GLY A 534 -7.69 -0.70 14.98
N SER A 535 -6.85 0.24 15.43
CA SER A 535 -6.10 1.14 14.54
C SER A 535 -4.58 0.97 14.75
N PRO A 536 -3.77 0.75 13.69
CA PRO A 536 -4.19 0.61 12.28
C PRO A 536 -4.58 -0.85 11.92
N SER A 537 -5.82 -1.08 11.48
CA SER A 537 -6.24 -2.32 10.79
C SER A 537 -6.31 -2.10 9.27
N ARG A 538 -5.93 -3.13 8.49
CA ARG A 538 -5.96 -3.05 7.02
C ARG A 538 -7.33 -3.40 6.47
N LEU A 539 -7.80 -2.56 5.56
CA LEU A 539 -9.04 -2.77 4.82
C LEU A 539 -8.76 -3.15 3.36
N TRP A 540 -9.65 -3.93 2.76
CA TRP A 540 -9.57 -4.41 1.38
C TRP A 540 -10.92 -4.21 0.69
N ALA A 541 -10.96 -3.43 -0.38
CA ALA A 541 -12.14 -3.32 -1.25
C ALA A 541 -12.07 -4.44 -2.30
N TRP A 542 -12.84 -5.49 -2.10
CA TRP A 542 -12.51 -6.80 -2.69
C TRP A 542 -13.45 -7.23 -3.83
N ARG A 543 -14.69 -6.73 -3.90
CA ARG A 543 -15.72 -7.32 -4.78
C ARG A 543 -15.31 -7.40 -6.25
N ASP A 544 -14.67 -6.36 -6.78
CA ASP A 544 -14.25 -6.30 -8.18
C ASP A 544 -12.74 -6.54 -8.37
N ALA A 545 -12.03 -6.92 -7.30
CA ALA A 545 -10.57 -7.09 -7.28
C ALA A 545 -10.13 -8.26 -6.36
N LEU A 546 -10.94 -9.33 -6.36
CA LEU A 546 -10.67 -10.59 -5.67
C LEU A 546 -10.41 -11.67 -6.70
N GLU A 547 -9.15 -12.06 -6.82
CA GLU A 547 -8.67 -12.98 -7.84
C GLU A 547 -8.72 -14.43 -7.35
N SER A 548 -8.78 -15.39 -8.26
CA SER A 548 -8.72 -16.82 -7.92
C SER A 548 -7.82 -17.57 -8.88
N ASP A 549 -7.28 -18.70 -8.44
CA ASP A 549 -6.49 -19.59 -9.29
C ASP A 549 -7.36 -20.54 -10.14
N GLY A 550 -8.68 -20.52 -9.91
CA GLY A 550 -9.68 -21.30 -10.64
C GLY A 550 -9.66 -22.80 -10.36
N ILE A 551 -8.88 -23.25 -9.38
CA ILE A 551 -8.73 -24.66 -9.04
C ILE A 551 -9.64 -25.04 -7.87
N GLU A 552 -10.33 -26.16 -8.03
CA GLU A 552 -11.11 -26.78 -6.96
C GLU A 552 -10.15 -27.47 -5.97
N TYR A 553 -10.26 -27.09 -4.69
CA TYR A 553 -9.56 -27.74 -3.59
C TYR A 553 -10.56 -28.37 -2.62
N LEU A 554 -10.18 -29.48 -2.00
CA LEU A 554 -11.02 -30.18 -1.04
C LEU A 554 -10.77 -29.69 0.39
N THR A 555 -11.78 -29.85 1.22
CA THR A 555 -11.72 -29.52 2.66
C THR A 555 -10.52 -30.19 3.34
N GLY A 556 -9.75 -29.41 4.10
CA GLY A 556 -8.53 -29.84 4.79
C GLY A 556 -7.25 -29.72 3.94
N GLU A 557 -7.35 -29.49 2.63
CA GLU A 557 -6.17 -29.18 1.82
C GLU A 557 -5.62 -27.79 2.16
N THR A 558 -4.29 -27.67 2.19
CA THR A 558 -3.61 -26.39 2.32
C THR A 558 -3.19 -25.91 0.94
N VAL A 559 -3.71 -24.77 0.51
CA VAL A 559 -3.27 -24.05 -0.68
C VAL A 559 -2.12 -23.12 -0.30
N GLU A 560 -1.01 -23.19 -1.03
CA GLU A 560 0.07 -22.23 -0.94
C GLU A 560 0.13 -21.40 -2.22
N ALA A 561 0.14 -20.08 -2.09
CA ALA A 561 0.20 -19.14 -3.20
C ALA A 561 1.43 -18.23 -3.07
N ARG A 562 2.07 -17.94 -4.21
CA ARG A 562 3.04 -16.86 -4.35
C ARG A 562 2.70 -16.02 -5.56
N LEU A 563 2.88 -14.71 -5.44
CA LEU A 563 2.49 -13.75 -6.46
C LEU A 563 3.76 -13.14 -7.07
N LEU A 564 3.93 -13.32 -8.38
CA LEU A 564 5.06 -12.76 -9.10
C LEU A 564 4.64 -11.44 -9.74
N THR A 565 5.05 -10.34 -9.15
CA THR A 565 4.77 -8.99 -9.67
C THR A 565 5.24 -8.85 -11.11
N ARG A 566 4.40 -8.29 -11.96
CA ARG A 566 4.71 -7.99 -13.36
C ARG A 566 4.73 -6.48 -13.56
N THR A 567 5.74 -6.02 -14.26
CA THR A 567 5.86 -4.64 -14.74
C THR A 567 5.92 -4.65 -16.26
N SER A 568 6.04 -3.48 -16.89
CA SER A 568 6.20 -3.43 -18.35
C SER A 568 7.56 -3.94 -18.86
N SER A 569 8.49 -4.32 -17.98
CA SER A 569 9.83 -4.82 -18.36
C SER A 569 10.20 -6.18 -17.77
N GLU A 570 9.62 -6.58 -16.64
CA GLU A 570 10.01 -7.83 -15.98
C GLU A 570 8.85 -8.51 -15.23
N THR A 571 9.09 -9.77 -14.87
CA THR A 571 8.28 -10.55 -13.93
C THR A 571 9.19 -10.97 -12.79
N LEU A 572 8.76 -10.76 -11.55
CA LEU A 572 9.51 -11.09 -10.34
C LEU A 572 9.97 -12.55 -10.39
N VAL A 573 11.21 -12.82 -9.94
CA VAL A 573 11.70 -14.20 -9.83
C VAL A 573 10.97 -14.95 -8.71
N ALA A 574 10.60 -16.20 -8.98
CA ALA A 574 9.73 -16.99 -8.10
C ALA A 574 10.32 -17.28 -6.71
N SER A 575 11.66 -17.29 -6.59
CA SER A 575 12.38 -17.45 -5.32
C SER A 575 12.31 -16.21 -4.42
N ALA A 576 12.01 -15.03 -4.98
CA ALA A 576 11.88 -13.78 -4.24
C ALA A 576 10.44 -13.50 -3.77
N ALA A 577 9.45 -14.25 -4.27
CA ALA A 577 8.04 -14.07 -3.92
C ALA A 577 7.68 -14.74 -2.57
N PRO A 578 7.13 -14.02 -1.60
CA PRO A 578 6.66 -14.59 -0.34
C PRO A 578 5.52 -15.58 -0.58
N VAL A 579 5.55 -16.70 0.16
CA VAL A 579 4.50 -17.72 0.11
C VAL A 579 3.47 -17.45 1.21
N SER A 580 2.20 -17.33 0.82
CA SER A 580 1.05 -17.30 1.72
C SER A 580 0.33 -18.64 1.68
N SER A 581 -0.34 -19.02 2.77
CA SER A 581 -1.08 -20.29 2.83
C SER A 581 -2.50 -20.10 3.34
N LEU A 582 -3.40 -20.99 2.88
CA LEU A 582 -4.81 -21.04 3.24
C LEU A 582 -5.24 -22.50 3.37
N VAL A 583 -5.91 -22.85 4.46
CA VAL A 583 -6.54 -24.17 4.62
C VAL A 583 -8.01 -24.07 4.20
N ILE A 584 -8.45 -24.95 3.31
CA ILE A 584 -9.85 -25.00 2.87
C ILE A 584 -10.72 -25.57 3.98
N ALA A 585 -11.73 -24.81 4.39
CA ALA A 585 -12.58 -25.06 5.54
C ALA A 585 -14.05 -25.27 5.16
N GLN A 586 -14.34 -25.52 3.87
CA GLN A 586 -15.68 -25.81 3.35
C GLN A 586 -16.62 -24.60 3.42
N ARG A 587 -16.08 -23.38 3.30
CA ARG A 587 -16.77 -22.12 3.59
C ARG A 587 -18.07 -21.95 2.79
N GLN A 588 -18.05 -22.27 1.50
CA GLN A 588 -19.19 -22.05 0.61
C GLN A 588 -20.43 -22.88 0.99
N SER A 589 -20.24 -24.07 1.57
CA SER A 589 -21.34 -24.96 1.97
C SER A 589 -21.90 -24.66 3.36
N ARG A 590 -21.18 -23.91 4.20
CA ARG A 590 -21.63 -23.60 5.55
C ARG A 590 -22.84 -22.67 5.55
N PRO A 591 -23.86 -22.91 6.39
CA PRO A 591 -25.00 -22.02 6.49
C PRO A 591 -24.57 -20.66 7.06
N TYR A 592 -25.26 -19.60 6.68
CA TYR A 592 -25.05 -18.29 7.30
C TYR A 592 -25.56 -18.29 8.75
N LEU A 593 -24.80 -17.62 9.62
CA LEU A 593 -25.28 -17.29 10.96
C LEU A 593 -26.45 -16.30 10.86
N PRO A 594 -27.49 -16.35 11.71
CA PRO A 594 -28.58 -15.39 11.61
C PRO A 594 -28.12 -13.95 11.86
N GLY A 595 -28.89 -13.01 11.32
CA GLY A 595 -28.68 -11.56 11.49
C GLY A 595 -29.45 -11.00 12.68
N ASN A 596 -29.33 -9.69 12.89
CA ASN A 596 -30.01 -8.86 13.86
C ASN A 596 -30.09 -9.49 15.25
N ILE A 597 -28.97 -10.11 15.67
CA ILE A 597 -28.89 -10.86 16.91
C ILE A 597 -29.01 -9.90 18.09
N ARG A 598 -29.97 -10.16 18.96
CA ARG A 598 -30.22 -9.36 20.17
C ARG A 598 -30.43 -10.26 21.36
N VAL A 599 -29.90 -9.84 22.50
CA VAL A 599 -30.22 -10.43 23.80
C VAL A 599 -30.87 -9.37 24.65
N ASN A 600 -32.11 -9.62 25.09
CA ASN A 600 -32.95 -8.64 25.78
C ASN A 600 -33.05 -7.30 25.02
N GLY A 601 -33.18 -7.37 23.69
CA GLY A 601 -33.27 -6.20 22.82
C GLY A 601 -31.93 -5.50 22.51
N SER A 602 -30.87 -5.77 23.27
CA SER A 602 -29.53 -5.22 23.02
C SER A 602 -28.89 -5.90 21.81
N PRO A 603 -28.47 -5.16 20.77
CA PRO A 603 -27.87 -5.74 19.57
C PRO A 603 -26.42 -6.18 19.82
N TYR A 604 -26.06 -7.38 19.35
CA TYR A 604 -24.72 -7.96 19.40
C TYR A 604 -23.90 -7.67 20.69
N PRO A 605 -24.47 -7.88 21.90
CA PRO A 605 -23.78 -7.51 23.13
C PRO A 605 -22.59 -8.43 23.39
N SER A 606 -21.45 -7.90 23.82
CA SER A 606 -20.35 -8.70 24.36
C SER A 606 -20.63 -9.17 25.80
N GLN A 607 -21.40 -8.39 26.55
CA GLN A 607 -21.89 -8.68 27.90
C GLN A 607 -23.35 -8.25 28.04
N VAL A 608 -24.15 -9.08 28.69
CA VAL A 608 -25.58 -8.82 28.92
C VAL A 608 -25.78 -8.30 30.35
N MET A 609 -26.67 -7.32 30.52
CA MET A 609 -27.03 -6.81 31.84
C MET A 609 -27.89 -7.82 32.62
N ALA A 610 -27.92 -7.66 33.95
CA ALA A 610 -28.80 -8.44 34.80
C ALA A 610 -30.27 -8.14 34.50
N ALA A 611 -31.07 -9.18 34.29
CA ALA A 611 -32.49 -9.11 34.00
C ALA A 611 -33.25 -10.24 34.73
N ALA A 612 -34.57 -10.09 34.86
CA ALA A 612 -35.43 -11.14 35.41
C ALA A 612 -35.52 -12.34 34.44
N ASP A 613 -35.73 -12.03 33.16
CA ASP A 613 -35.82 -13.01 32.08
C ASP A 613 -34.83 -12.67 30.97
N TYR A 614 -34.45 -13.69 30.21
CA TYR A 614 -33.54 -13.57 29.09
C TYR A 614 -34.21 -14.06 27.81
N THR A 615 -34.08 -13.31 26.73
CA THR A 615 -34.60 -13.68 25.41
C THR A 615 -33.55 -13.38 24.35
N LEU A 616 -33.26 -14.38 23.53
CA LEU A 616 -32.44 -14.27 22.33
C LEU A 616 -33.37 -14.13 21.13
N THR A 617 -33.24 -13.05 20.37
CA THR A 617 -33.98 -12.83 19.13
C THR A 617 -33.01 -12.57 17.99
N PHE A 618 -33.32 -13.04 16.79
CA PHE A 618 -32.51 -12.81 15.60
C PHE A 618 -33.38 -12.82 14.34
N ALA A 619 -32.80 -12.47 13.20
CA ALA A 619 -33.42 -12.50 11.88
C ALA A 619 -32.82 -13.66 11.06
N HIS A 620 -33.67 -14.39 10.33
CA HIS A 620 -33.18 -15.46 9.47
C HIS A 620 -32.29 -14.89 8.36
N ARG A 621 -31.31 -15.70 7.94
CA ARG A 621 -30.49 -15.47 6.76
C ARG A 621 -30.54 -16.70 5.87
N ASP A 622 -30.50 -16.46 4.57
CA ASP A 622 -30.48 -17.50 3.56
C ASP A 622 -29.40 -17.16 2.55
N ARG A 623 -28.38 -18.02 2.51
CA ARG A 623 -27.21 -17.83 1.64
C ARG A 623 -27.58 -17.82 0.16
N LEU A 624 -28.55 -18.63 -0.25
CA LEU A 624 -28.99 -18.75 -1.64
C LEU A 624 -29.79 -17.52 -2.07
N LEU A 625 -30.66 -17.01 -1.21
CA LEU A 625 -31.47 -15.81 -1.48
C LEU A 625 -30.68 -14.50 -1.37
N GLN A 626 -29.53 -14.52 -0.69
CA GLN A 626 -28.66 -13.35 -0.49
C GLN A 626 -27.45 -13.33 -1.43
N ALA A 627 -27.38 -14.23 -2.42
CA ALA A 627 -26.21 -14.37 -3.29
C ALA A 627 -25.92 -13.12 -4.14
N ASP A 628 -26.93 -12.33 -4.49
CA ASP A 628 -26.80 -11.14 -5.36
C ASP A 628 -26.45 -9.84 -4.60
N ARG A 629 -26.57 -9.84 -3.25
CA ARG A 629 -26.49 -8.61 -2.43
C ARG A 629 -25.72 -8.81 -1.14
N LEU A 630 -24.90 -7.83 -0.81
CA LEU A 630 -24.34 -7.69 0.54
C LEU A 630 -25.44 -7.18 1.46
N ILE A 631 -25.81 -7.98 2.46
CA ILE A 631 -26.86 -7.64 3.43
C ILE A 631 -26.21 -7.40 4.79
N ASP A 632 -26.47 -6.21 5.33
CA ASP A 632 -26.02 -5.75 6.64
C ASP A 632 -26.60 -6.63 7.76
N CYS A 633 -25.85 -6.76 8.85
CA CYS A 633 -26.20 -7.61 9.97
C CYS A 633 -27.45 -7.14 10.73
N THR A 634 -27.99 -5.95 10.51
CA THR A 634 -29.21 -5.45 11.16
C THR A 634 -30.47 -5.62 10.32
N GLU A 635 -30.35 -6.14 9.10
CA GLU A 635 -31.46 -6.36 8.17
C GLU A 635 -32.54 -7.28 8.77
N GLY A 636 -33.77 -7.13 8.26
CA GLY A 636 -34.88 -8.01 8.57
C GLY A 636 -34.65 -9.46 8.11
N SER A 637 -35.61 -10.31 8.49
CA SER A 637 -35.55 -11.76 8.21
C SER A 637 -35.59 -12.05 6.71
N ILE A 638 -34.63 -12.83 6.21
CA ILE A 638 -34.55 -13.33 4.83
C ILE A 638 -34.33 -14.85 4.91
N GLY A 639 -35.26 -15.65 4.39
CA GLY A 639 -35.26 -17.11 4.56
C GLY A 639 -36.13 -17.58 5.72
N PRO A 640 -35.74 -18.66 6.44
CA PRO A 640 -34.42 -19.31 6.50
C PRO A 640 -34.08 -20.18 5.28
N GLU A 641 -32.78 -20.44 5.06
CA GLU A 641 -32.35 -21.43 4.05
C GLU A 641 -32.93 -22.81 4.41
N PRO A 642 -33.51 -23.56 3.45
CA PRO A 642 -34.09 -24.86 3.72
C PRO A 642 -33.12 -25.81 4.45
N GLY A 643 -33.60 -26.43 5.52
CA GLY A 643 -32.82 -27.36 6.34
C GLY A 643 -31.90 -26.71 7.39
N VAL A 644 -31.90 -25.38 7.52
CA VAL A 644 -31.15 -24.71 8.59
C VAL A 644 -31.89 -24.81 9.93
N GLU A 645 -31.15 -25.23 10.95
CA GLU A 645 -31.55 -25.15 12.36
C GLU A 645 -30.53 -24.32 13.15
N TYR A 646 -30.97 -23.69 14.24
CA TYR A 646 -30.13 -22.91 15.13
C TYR A 646 -29.82 -23.70 16.38
N VAL A 647 -28.55 -23.77 16.75
CA VAL A 647 -28.08 -24.39 17.99
C VAL A 647 -27.68 -23.29 18.95
N VAL A 648 -28.37 -23.19 20.07
CA VAL A 648 -28.13 -22.22 21.14
C VAL A 648 -27.64 -22.95 22.37
N LYS A 649 -26.55 -22.50 22.98
CA LYS A 649 -25.97 -23.17 24.16
C LYS A 649 -25.69 -22.19 25.29
N LEU A 650 -25.81 -22.69 26.52
CA LEU A 650 -25.25 -22.05 27.71
C LEU A 650 -24.07 -22.89 28.18
N VAL A 651 -22.90 -22.26 28.23
CA VAL A 651 -21.64 -22.90 28.64
C VAL A 651 -21.09 -22.16 29.85
N ASN A 652 -20.79 -22.89 30.93
CA ASN A 652 -20.14 -22.31 32.09
C ASN A 652 -18.72 -21.84 31.71
N LEU A 653 -18.41 -20.56 31.91
CA LEU A 653 -17.17 -19.96 31.43
C LEU A 653 -15.91 -20.54 32.10
N VAL A 654 -16.02 -20.97 33.36
CA VAL A 654 -14.87 -21.46 34.14
C VAL A 654 -14.61 -22.93 33.86
N THR A 655 -15.66 -23.75 33.84
CA THR A 655 -15.51 -25.21 33.70
C THR A 655 -15.58 -25.68 32.24
N GLY A 656 -16.06 -24.83 31.32
CA GLY A 656 -16.32 -25.20 29.94
C GLY A 656 -17.51 -26.16 29.76
N THR A 657 -18.29 -26.39 30.82
CA THR A 657 -19.41 -27.36 30.80
C THR A 657 -20.63 -26.75 30.13
N GLU A 658 -21.19 -27.44 29.13
CA GLU A 658 -22.50 -27.13 28.57
C GLU A 658 -23.59 -27.45 29.60
N VAL A 659 -24.34 -26.45 30.04
CA VAL A 659 -25.42 -26.60 31.05
C VAL A 659 -26.80 -26.62 30.41
N TRP A 660 -26.93 -26.14 29.18
CA TRP A 660 -28.16 -26.18 28.39
C TRP A 660 -27.83 -26.04 26.91
N SER A 661 -28.61 -26.70 26.06
CA SER A 661 -28.56 -26.58 24.61
C SER A 661 -29.97 -26.74 24.03
N LEU A 662 -30.27 -25.99 22.97
CA LEU A 662 -31.49 -26.07 22.20
C LEU A 662 -31.15 -26.05 20.72
N THR A 663 -31.73 -26.98 19.97
CA THR A 663 -31.79 -26.92 18.50
C THR A 663 -33.21 -26.51 18.11
N THR A 664 -33.36 -25.44 17.34
CA THR A 664 -34.69 -24.92 16.94
C THR A 664 -34.62 -24.21 15.59
N SER A 665 -35.77 -24.08 14.91
CA SER A 665 -35.94 -23.18 13.76
C SER A 665 -36.52 -21.82 14.16
N ASP A 666 -36.88 -21.62 15.44
CA ASP A 666 -37.47 -20.38 15.93
C ASP A 666 -36.46 -19.23 16.02
N ALA A 667 -36.90 -18.04 15.62
CA ALA A 667 -36.10 -16.80 15.66
C ALA A 667 -36.15 -16.04 17.00
N SER A 668 -36.97 -16.50 17.94
CA SER A 668 -37.17 -15.87 19.25
C SER A 668 -37.19 -16.95 20.32
N ILE A 669 -36.15 -16.97 21.14
CA ILE A 669 -35.87 -18.06 22.07
C ILE A 669 -35.79 -17.49 23.48
N PRO A 670 -36.69 -17.90 24.40
CA PRO A 670 -36.53 -17.58 25.80
C PRO A 670 -35.38 -18.42 26.37
N ILE A 671 -34.42 -17.77 27.02
CA ILE A 671 -33.22 -18.41 27.55
C ILE A 671 -33.50 -18.83 29.01
N PRO A 672 -33.35 -20.12 29.36
CA PRO A 672 -33.63 -20.64 30.69
C PRO A 672 -32.52 -20.28 31.68
N TYR A 673 -32.48 -19.01 32.06
CA TYR A 673 -31.42 -18.44 32.89
C TYR A 673 -31.98 -17.43 33.87
N VAL A 674 -31.47 -17.47 35.10
CA VAL A 674 -31.79 -16.48 36.14
C VAL A 674 -30.51 -15.92 36.76
N THR A 675 -30.52 -14.64 37.09
CA THR A 675 -29.38 -13.99 37.73
C THR A 675 -29.32 -14.28 39.23
N ASN A 676 -28.09 -14.31 39.76
CA ASN A 676 -27.81 -14.51 41.19
C ASN A 676 -28.26 -15.88 41.74
N GLY A 677 -28.08 -16.08 43.06
CA GLY A 677 -28.40 -17.32 43.77
C GLY A 677 -27.17 -18.13 44.20
N SER A 678 -27.40 -19.18 44.99
CA SER A 678 -26.33 -20.11 45.40
C SER A 678 -25.81 -20.87 44.18
N GLY A 679 -24.49 -20.88 44.00
CA GLY A 679 -23.84 -21.53 42.85
C GLY A 679 -23.85 -20.71 41.55
N ALA A 680 -24.16 -19.41 41.62
CA ALA A 680 -24.14 -18.53 40.46
C ALA A 680 -22.74 -18.45 39.82
N ALA A 681 -22.68 -18.58 38.50
CA ALA A 681 -21.46 -18.49 37.71
C ALA A 681 -21.72 -17.70 36.42
N THR A 682 -20.67 -17.20 35.80
CA THR A 682 -20.75 -16.56 34.48
C THR A 682 -20.92 -17.63 33.41
N HIS A 683 -21.87 -17.44 32.51
CA HIS A 683 -22.14 -18.36 31.40
C HIS A 683 -21.98 -17.63 30.06
N ALA A 684 -21.37 -18.30 29.08
CA ALA A 684 -21.37 -17.88 27.69
C ALA A 684 -22.64 -18.42 27.01
N LEU A 685 -23.44 -17.52 26.45
CA LEU A 685 -24.54 -17.84 25.56
C LEU A 685 -23.98 -17.85 24.14
N THR A 686 -24.06 -18.99 23.45
CA THR A 686 -23.60 -19.13 22.07
C THR A 686 -24.76 -19.43 21.12
N LEU A 687 -24.64 -18.95 19.88
CA LEU A 687 -25.58 -19.20 18.79
C LEU A 687 -24.79 -19.56 17.52
N GLN A 688 -25.21 -20.63 16.86
CA GLN A 688 -24.66 -21.10 15.59
C GLN A 688 -25.78 -21.66 14.71
N SER A 689 -25.60 -21.62 13.39
CA SER A 689 -26.50 -22.31 12.45
C SER A 689 -25.94 -23.69 12.11
N ASN A 690 -26.80 -24.66 11.87
CA ASN A 690 -26.47 -26.01 11.41
C ASN A 690 -27.33 -26.38 10.21
N ARG A 691 -26.73 -26.97 9.17
CA ARG A 691 -27.42 -27.54 8.03
C ARG A 691 -26.64 -28.76 7.55
N ASP A 692 -27.30 -29.90 7.41
CA ASP A 692 -26.71 -31.15 6.91
C ASP A 692 -25.41 -31.56 7.66
N GLY A 693 -25.32 -31.24 8.95
CA GLY A 693 -24.14 -31.52 9.79
C GLY A 693 -23.02 -30.48 9.70
N LEU A 694 -23.16 -29.44 8.88
CA LEU A 694 -22.22 -28.32 8.78
C LEU A 694 -22.65 -27.15 9.64
N THR A 695 -21.75 -26.67 10.50
CA THR A 695 -21.97 -25.46 11.31
C THR A 695 -21.59 -24.21 10.54
N SER A 696 -22.25 -23.09 10.86
CA SER A 696 -21.88 -21.75 10.38
C SER A 696 -20.39 -21.46 10.61
N LEU A 697 -19.80 -20.63 9.73
CA LEU A 697 -18.39 -20.27 9.83
C LEU A 697 -18.07 -19.57 11.16
N SER A 698 -18.96 -18.66 11.55
CA SER A 698 -18.87 -17.90 12.80
C SER A 698 -19.85 -18.45 13.85
N VAL A 699 -19.50 -18.27 15.12
CA VAL A 699 -20.37 -18.53 16.28
C VAL A 699 -20.55 -17.23 17.04
N PHE A 700 -21.79 -16.79 17.22
CA PHE A 700 -22.06 -15.64 18.09
C PHE A 700 -21.90 -16.06 19.54
N GLN A 701 -21.25 -15.23 20.35
CA GLN A 701 -21.07 -15.45 21.77
C GLN A 701 -21.30 -14.16 22.55
N THR A 702 -22.03 -14.25 23.65
CA THR A 702 -22.15 -13.18 24.64
C THR A 702 -22.02 -13.73 26.06
N LEU A 703 -21.59 -12.88 27.01
CA LEU A 703 -21.50 -13.25 28.41
C LEU A 703 -22.75 -12.83 29.16
N LEU A 704 -23.43 -13.80 29.77
CA LEU A 704 -24.50 -13.54 30.73
C LEU A 704 -23.89 -13.20 32.11
N PRO A 705 -24.56 -12.36 32.92
CA PRO A 705 -24.08 -12.04 34.26
C PRO A 705 -24.13 -13.28 35.16
N ALA A 706 -23.44 -13.25 36.30
CA ALA A 706 -23.39 -14.39 37.21
C ALA A 706 -24.80 -14.87 37.60
N GLY A 707 -25.09 -16.14 37.31
CA GLY A 707 -26.41 -16.72 37.44
C GLY A 707 -26.36 -18.24 37.26
N ARG A 708 -27.51 -18.84 36.99
CA ARG A 708 -27.63 -20.30 36.81
C ARG A 708 -28.70 -20.62 35.78
N TYR A 709 -28.56 -21.78 35.16
CA TYR A 709 -29.63 -22.39 34.40
C TYR A 709 -30.88 -22.55 35.28
N HIS A 710 -32.04 -22.15 34.74
CA HIS A 710 -33.34 -22.31 35.36
C HIS A 710 -34.34 -22.69 34.28
N ALA A 711 -34.80 -23.95 34.30
CA ALA A 711 -35.73 -24.46 33.31
C ALA A 711 -37.00 -23.59 33.27
N LEU A 712 -37.32 -23.06 32.09
CA LEU A 712 -38.54 -22.27 31.89
C LEU A 712 -39.78 -23.18 31.95
N PRO A 713 -40.94 -22.66 32.39
CA PRO A 713 -42.16 -23.43 32.38
C PRO A 713 -42.57 -23.78 30.95
N VAL A 714 -42.56 -25.07 30.58
CA VAL A 714 -42.95 -25.52 29.22
C VAL A 714 -44.46 -25.71 29.19
N THR A 715 -45.17 -25.06 28.25
CA THR A 715 -46.61 -25.27 28.04
C THR A 715 -46.86 -26.15 26.81
N LEU A 716 -47.41 -27.35 26.98
CA LEU A 716 -47.65 -28.34 25.92
C LEU A 716 -49.12 -28.43 25.57
N SER A 717 -49.47 -28.53 24.29
CA SER A 717 -50.85 -28.75 23.86
C SER A 717 -51.07 -30.20 23.38
N LEU A 718 -52.03 -30.90 23.98
CA LEU A 718 -52.39 -32.27 23.60
C LEU A 718 -53.79 -32.33 23.00
N THR A 719 -53.94 -33.11 21.92
CA THR A 719 -55.24 -33.38 21.29
C THR A 719 -55.76 -34.74 21.76
N VAL A 720 -57.04 -34.77 22.14
CA VAL A 720 -57.70 -35.96 22.70
C VAL A 720 -58.41 -36.73 21.58
N LEU A 721 -58.26 -38.06 21.56
CA LEU A 721 -59.05 -38.96 20.72
C LEU A 721 -60.14 -39.67 21.54
N ALA A 722 -61.27 -39.97 20.89
CA ALA A 722 -62.31 -40.82 21.46
C ALA A 722 -61.77 -42.26 21.63
N GLY A 723 -62.02 -42.89 22.79
CA GLY A 723 -61.51 -44.23 23.11
C GLY A 723 -61.93 -45.32 22.11
N ASP A 724 -63.05 -45.12 21.40
CA ASP A 724 -63.61 -46.09 20.45
C ASP A 724 -62.75 -46.24 19.17
N ASP A 725 -62.04 -45.18 18.74
CA ASP A 725 -61.17 -45.21 17.55
C ASP A 725 -59.92 -46.08 17.75
N TRP A 726 -59.48 -46.29 19.00
CA TRP A 726 -58.31 -47.11 19.32
C TRP A 726 -58.63 -48.62 19.29
N ALA A 727 -59.82 -49.00 19.77
CA ALA A 727 -60.23 -50.40 19.88
C ALA A 727 -60.33 -51.11 18.51
N ALA A 728 -60.51 -50.37 17.42
CA ALA A 728 -60.68 -50.92 16.07
C ALA A 728 -59.36 -51.29 15.34
N ILE A 729 -58.19 -50.88 15.86
CA ILE A 729 -56.92 -50.89 15.10
C ILE A 729 -55.81 -51.73 15.78
N ALA A 730 -56.08 -52.37 16.91
CA ALA A 730 -55.10 -53.19 17.63
C ALA A 730 -55.13 -54.69 17.20
N PRO A 731 -53.99 -55.41 17.18
CA PRO A 731 -53.96 -56.86 16.90
C PRO A 731 -54.75 -57.66 17.95
N GLU A 732 -55.50 -58.67 17.51
CA GLU A 732 -56.52 -59.43 18.26
C GLU A 732 -56.03 -60.31 19.44
N ASP A 733 -54.77 -60.23 19.85
CA ASP A 733 -54.14 -61.35 20.58
C ASP A 733 -53.96 -61.10 22.09
N THR A 734 -54.60 -60.08 22.68
CA THR A 734 -54.66 -59.93 24.15
C THR A 734 -56.11 -59.81 24.60
N ALA A 735 -56.54 -60.63 25.56
CA ALA A 735 -57.92 -60.77 26.02
C ALA A 735 -58.53 -59.53 26.71
N THR A 736 -57.92 -58.35 26.57
CA THR A 736 -58.43 -57.05 27.00
C THR A 736 -58.22 -55.92 25.97
N GLY A 737 -57.68 -56.19 24.78
CA GLY A 737 -57.51 -55.17 23.73
C GLY A 737 -56.59 -53.99 24.11
N ALA A 738 -55.77 -54.15 25.13
CA ALA A 738 -54.88 -53.10 25.63
C ALA A 738 -53.41 -53.50 25.43
N VAL A 739 -52.58 -52.50 25.12
CA VAL A 739 -51.11 -52.66 25.13
C VAL A 739 -50.70 -53.10 26.54
N PRO A 740 -49.94 -54.21 26.71
CA PRO A 740 -49.50 -54.71 28.02
C PRO A 740 -48.85 -53.67 28.94
N GLU A 741 -48.23 -52.66 28.32
CA GLU A 741 -47.59 -51.52 29.00
C GLU A 741 -48.60 -50.63 29.76
N LEU A 742 -49.80 -50.38 29.20
CA LEU A 742 -50.82 -49.55 29.86
C LEU A 742 -51.44 -50.26 31.07
N HIS A 743 -51.53 -51.59 31.03
CA HIS A 743 -51.95 -52.39 32.19
C HIS A 743 -50.91 -52.33 33.31
N ALA A 744 -49.62 -52.46 32.98
CA ALA A 744 -48.53 -52.33 33.95
C ALA A 744 -48.49 -50.94 34.62
N ILE A 745 -48.69 -49.87 33.82
CA ILE A 745 -48.75 -48.49 34.29
C ILE A 745 -49.90 -48.28 35.28
N ALA A 746 -51.06 -48.89 35.03
CA ALA A 746 -52.22 -48.80 35.90
C ALA A 746 -52.02 -49.45 37.27
N VAL A 747 -51.43 -50.64 37.25
CA VAL A 747 -51.08 -51.36 38.46
C VAL A 747 -50.05 -50.57 39.26
N ALA A 748 -49.08 -49.95 38.60
CA ALA A 748 -48.10 -49.05 39.22
C ALA A 748 -48.74 -47.80 39.84
N ALA A 749 -49.82 -47.27 39.25
CA ALA A 749 -50.62 -46.18 39.80
C ALA A 749 -51.56 -46.59 40.96
N GLY A 750 -51.51 -47.85 41.40
CA GLY A 750 -52.35 -48.38 42.49
C GLY A 750 -53.81 -48.62 42.09
N ILE A 751 -54.09 -48.75 40.79
CA ILE A 751 -55.44 -49.00 40.27
C ILE A 751 -55.69 -50.51 40.26
N THR A 752 -56.67 -50.96 41.05
CA THR A 752 -56.99 -52.39 41.22
C THR A 752 -58.12 -52.87 40.32
N ASP A 753 -58.98 -51.96 39.83
CA ASP A 753 -60.11 -52.25 38.95
C ASP A 753 -59.90 -51.54 37.60
N TRP A 754 -59.80 -52.32 36.53
CA TRP A 754 -59.39 -51.85 35.20
C TRP A 754 -60.57 -51.85 34.22
N TYR A 755 -60.75 -50.74 33.50
CA TYR A 755 -61.63 -50.60 32.34
C TYR A 755 -60.82 -50.10 31.14
N PRO A 756 -61.26 -50.36 29.90
CA PRO A 756 -60.70 -49.68 28.73
C PRO A 756 -60.72 -48.16 28.96
N PRO A 757 -59.67 -47.44 28.54
CA PRO A 757 -59.62 -46.00 28.74
C PRO A 757 -60.72 -45.29 27.96
N ASP A 758 -61.46 -44.38 28.61
CA ASP A 758 -62.54 -43.62 27.97
C ASP A 758 -61.99 -42.66 26.89
N LEU A 759 -60.75 -42.17 27.09
CA LEU A 759 -60.06 -41.21 26.22
C LEU A 759 -58.56 -41.48 26.24
N LEU A 760 -57.92 -41.35 25.08
CA LEU A 760 -56.47 -41.45 24.90
C LEU A 760 -55.97 -40.20 24.15
N ALA A 761 -54.96 -39.53 24.67
CA ALA A 761 -54.27 -38.46 23.94
C ALA A 761 -53.05 -39.02 23.20
N ARG A 762 -52.89 -38.69 21.91
CA ARG A 762 -51.70 -39.01 21.10
C ARG A 762 -51.12 -37.75 20.46
N GLY A 763 -49.79 -37.67 20.42
CA GLY A 763 -49.05 -36.64 19.69
C GLY A 763 -49.11 -35.24 20.30
N LEU A 764 -47.97 -34.54 20.27
CA LEU A 764 -47.93 -33.08 20.32
C LEU A 764 -48.52 -32.58 19.00
N SER A 765 -49.60 -31.80 19.04
CA SER A 765 -50.26 -31.37 17.80
C SER A 765 -49.34 -30.44 16.98
N ILE A 766 -48.96 -30.89 15.79
CA ILE A 766 -48.78 -30.00 14.63
C ILE A 766 -50.08 -30.15 13.80
N PRO A 767 -50.71 -29.07 13.31
CA PRO A 767 -51.87 -29.17 12.45
C PRO A 767 -51.42 -29.62 11.06
N ALA A 768 -51.50 -30.91 10.76
CA ALA A 768 -51.51 -31.41 9.39
C ALA A 768 -52.12 -32.82 9.35
N ASP A 769 -53.13 -32.97 8.50
CA ASP A 769 -53.83 -34.21 8.19
C ASP A 769 -52.88 -35.29 7.64
N ASP A 770 -53.23 -36.57 7.88
CA ASP A 770 -52.72 -37.78 7.22
C ASP A 770 -51.21 -38.10 7.26
N ILE A 771 -50.69 -38.62 8.39
CA ILE A 771 -49.49 -39.47 8.35
C ILE A 771 -49.68 -40.73 9.22
N SER A 772 -49.62 -41.90 8.56
CA SER A 772 -49.58 -43.22 9.19
C SER A 772 -48.12 -43.62 9.43
N TYR A 773 -47.67 -43.68 10.69
CA TYR A 773 -46.35 -44.22 11.03
C TYR A 773 -46.45 -45.72 11.37
N PRO A 774 -45.54 -46.58 10.86
CA PRO A 774 -45.43 -47.96 11.30
C PRO A 774 -45.18 -48.08 12.81
N ALA A 775 -45.67 -49.16 13.41
CA ALA A 775 -45.43 -49.49 14.82
C ALA A 775 -43.92 -49.47 15.13
N GLY A 776 -43.51 -48.68 16.11
CA GLY A 776 -42.11 -48.55 16.53
C GLY A 776 -41.27 -47.54 15.74
N THR A 777 -41.85 -46.77 14.82
CA THR A 777 -41.14 -45.72 14.05
C THR A 777 -41.67 -44.32 14.34
N TRP A 778 -41.70 -43.96 15.62
CA TRP A 778 -42.06 -42.61 16.05
C TRP A 778 -40.95 -41.62 15.64
N PRO A 779 -41.25 -40.53 14.92
CA PRO A 779 -40.30 -39.45 14.77
C PRO A 779 -40.03 -38.80 16.13
N ALA A 780 -38.79 -38.39 16.38
CA ALA A 780 -38.45 -37.64 17.58
C ALA A 780 -39.23 -36.31 17.59
N SER A 781 -39.87 -35.99 18.71
CA SER A 781 -40.47 -34.66 18.91
C SER A 781 -39.35 -33.61 18.90
N PRO A 782 -39.49 -32.49 18.16
CA PRO A 782 -38.55 -31.38 18.24
C PRO A 782 -38.58 -30.68 19.61
N TRP A 783 -39.60 -30.95 20.41
CA TRP A 783 -39.69 -30.51 21.80
C TRP A 783 -39.37 -31.68 22.72
N SER A 784 -38.19 -31.63 23.33
CA SER A 784 -37.69 -32.67 24.23
C SER A 784 -38.04 -32.33 25.68
N PHE A 785 -38.53 -33.30 26.47
CA PHE A 785 -38.64 -33.15 27.92
C PHE A 785 -37.25 -33.33 28.52
N ALA A 786 -36.31 -32.44 28.23
CA ALA A 786 -34.89 -32.81 28.31
C ALA A 786 -34.67 -34.16 27.55
N SER A 787 -34.30 -35.25 28.24
CA SER A 787 -34.13 -36.60 27.67
C SER A 787 -35.38 -37.49 27.64
N HIS A 788 -36.55 -37.00 28.04
CA HIS A 788 -37.73 -37.82 28.35
C HIS A 788 -38.89 -37.64 27.33
N GLN A 789 -39.83 -38.60 27.26
CA GLN A 789 -40.99 -38.60 26.36
C GLN A 789 -42.30 -38.59 27.17
N VAL A 790 -43.31 -37.80 26.77
CA VAL A 790 -44.71 -38.03 27.20
C VAL A 790 -45.19 -39.30 26.54
N LEU A 791 -45.57 -40.28 27.36
CA LEU A 791 -45.97 -41.58 26.87
C LEU A 791 -47.49 -41.71 26.71
N SER A 792 -48.29 -41.16 27.65
CA SER A 792 -49.77 -41.18 27.56
C SER A 792 -50.46 -40.30 28.61
N ILE A 793 -51.67 -39.79 28.28
CA ILE A 793 -52.68 -39.33 29.26
C ILE A 793 -53.86 -40.27 29.18
N VAL A 794 -54.28 -40.80 30.32
CA VAL A 794 -55.36 -41.77 30.39
C VAL A 794 -56.36 -41.37 31.47
N ARG A 795 -57.65 -41.37 31.14
CA ARG A 795 -58.75 -41.21 32.10
C ARG A 795 -59.31 -42.57 32.47
N TRP A 796 -59.49 -42.76 33.78
CA TRP A 796 -59.97 -44.00 34.37
C TRP A 796 -61.14 -43.70 35.28
N THR A 797 -62.11 -44.59 35.32
CA THR A 797 -63.20 -44.51 36.29
C THR A 797 -62.98 -45.56 37.36
N VAL A 798 -62.57 -45.13 38.56
CA VAL A 798 -62.41 -46.01 39.73
C VAL A 798 -63.55 -45.74 40.69
N ALA A 799 -64.40 -46.74 40.94
CA ALA A 799 -65.58 -46.62 41.82
C ALA A 799 -66.50 -45.41 41.50
N GLY A 800 -66.60 -45.02 40.22
CA GLY A 800 -67.42 -43.88 39.78
C GLY A 800 -66.73 -42.51 39.85
N VAL A 801 -65.48 -42.43 40.33
CA VAL A 801 -64.68 -41.19 40.36
C VAL A 801 -63.70 -41.20 39.18
N PRO A 802 -63.71 -40.16 38.32
CA PRO A 802 -62.73 -40.03 37.26
C PRO A 802 -61.36 -39.66 37.84
N ARG A 803 -60.32 -40.41 37.46
CA ARG A 803 -58.92 -40.09 37.72
C ARG A 803 -58.16 -39.93 36.43
N THR A 804 -57.27 -38.94 36.38
CA THR A 804 -56.38 -38.73 35.25
C THR A 804 -54.95 -39.04 35.65
N VAL A 805 -54.29 -39.86 34.83
CA VAL A 805 -52.88 -40.23 34.98
C VAL A 805 -52.12 -39.74 33.76
N LEU A 806 -50.97 -39.12 33.99
CA LEU A 806 -50.01 -38.73 32.98
C LEU A 806 -48.68 -39.44 33.26
N THR A 807 -48.13 -40.10 32.25
CA THR A 807 -46.87 -40.83 32.36
C THR A 807 -45.79 -40.19 31.50
N LEU A 808 -44.65 -39.90 32.13
CA LEU A 808 -43.43 -39.42 31.50
C LEU A 808 -42.38 -40.53 31.59
N SER A 809 -41.54 -40.71 30.57
CA SER A 809 -40.39 -41.62 30.70
C SER A 809 -39.30 -41.04 31.61
N GLY A 810 -38.47 -41.90 32.20
CA GLY A 810 -37.40 -41.58 33.15
C GLY A 810 -37.85 -41.02 34.51
N ASP A 811 -36.87 -40.67 35.34
CA ASP A 811 -37.08 -39.99 36.63
C ASP A 811 -37.24 -38.48 36.46
N VAL A 812 -38.48 -38.03 36.54
CA VAL A 812 -38.87 -36.61 36.47
C VAL A 812 -39.64 -36.19 37.72
N SER A 813 -39.41 -36.87 38.84
CA SER A 813 -40.04 -36.58 40.14
C SER A 813 -39.75 -35.16 40.67
N GLY A 814 -38.68 -34.54 40.17
CA GLY A 814 -38.30 -33.13 40.43
C GLY A 814 -39.09 -32.08 39.65
N ILE A 815 -40.08 -32.47 38.84
CA ILE A 815 -40.91 -31.56 38.05
C ILE A 815 -42.27 -31.34 38.72
N ALA A 816 -42.75 -30.10 38.75
CA ALA A 816 -44.11 -29.72 39.06
C ALA A 816 -44.92 -29.65 37.75
N LEU A 817 -46.13 -30.19 37.77
CA LEU A 817 -46.96 -30.33 36.59
C LEU A 817 -48.33 -29.72 36.88
N ASP A 818 -48.74 -28.83 35.99
CA ASP A 818 -50.00 -28.12 36.01
C ASP A 818 -50.70 -28.33 34.67
N SER A 819 -52.03 -28.39 34.63
CA SER A 819 -52.79 -28.48 33.38
C SER A 819 -53.93 -27.47 33.30
N MET A 820 -54.33 -27.10 32.09
CA MET A 820 -55.44 -26.18 31.82
C MET A 820 -56.27 -26.70 30.65
N THR A 821 -57.60 -26.60 30.78
CA THR A 821 -58.56 -27.04 29.75
C THR A 821 -59.34 -25.84 29.23
N GLY A 822 -59.14 -25.47 27.97
CA GLY A 822 -59.79 -24.28 27.40
C GLY A 822 -59.51 -23.01 28.22
N SER A 823 -60.56 -22.35 28.74
CA SER A 823 -60.46 -21.15 29.59
C SER A 823 -60.62 -21.43 31.10
N ALA A 824 -60.52 -22.70 31.52
CA ALA A 824 -60.67 -23.11 32.90
C ALA A 824 -59.46 -22.76 33.79
N ALA A 825 -59.62 -22.89 35.11
CA ALA A 825 -58.54 -22.70 36.08
C ALA A 825 -57.46 -23.79 35.97
N VAL A 826 -56.24 -23.47 36.40
CA VAL A 826 -55.11 -24.41 36.45
C VAL A 826 -55.43 -25.56 37.41
N ILE A 827 -55.25 -26.80 36.94
CA ILE A 827 -55.40 -28.03 37.70
C ILE A 827 -54.00 -28.51 38.13
N PRO A 828 -53.71 -28.51 39.44
CA PRO A 828 -52.42 -29.00 39.95
C PRO A 828 -52.37 -30.54 39.95
N TRP A 829 -51.18 -31.07 39.73
CA TRP A 829 -50.92 -32.51 39.80
C TRP A 829 -50.13 -32.88 41.05
N ASN A 830 -50.35 -34.09 41.53
CA ASN A 830 -49.57 -34.67 42.62
C ASN A 830 -48.09 -34.81 42.25
N ALA A 831 -47.25 -35.05 43.25
CA ALA A 831 -45.85 -35.38 43.03
C ALA A 831 -45.68 -36.58 42.11
N GLY A 832 -44.80 -36.42 41.11
CA GLY A 832 -44.40 -37.50 40.23
C GLY A 832 -43.79 -38.65 41.03
N VAL A 833 -44.29 -39.86 40.83
CA VAL A 833 -43.74 -41.08 41.43
C VAL A 833 -42.90 -41.79 40.37
N TYR A 834 -41.59 -41.86 40.58
CA TYR A 834 -40.68 -42.57 39.67
C TYR A 834 -40.70 -44.08 39.95
N HIS A 835 -40.82 -44.86 38.88
CA HIS A 835 -40.82 -46.31 38.86
C HIS A 835 -39.60 -46.79 38.07
N PRO A 836 -38.54 -47.27 38.76
CA PRO A 836 -37.28 -47.69 38.13
C PRO A 836 -37.41 -48.92 37.23
N GLU A 837 -38.41 -49.77 37.47
CA GLU A 837 -38.59 -51.04 36.74
C GLU A 837 -39.06 -50.80 35.29
N THR A 838 -39.81 -49.73 35.07
CA THR A 838 -40.31 -49.33 33.75
C THR A 838 -39.61 -48.09 33.21
N ASP A 839 -38.72 -47.49 34.01
CA ASP A 839 -38.08 -46.19 33.74
C ASP A 839 -39.13 -45.11 33.40
N MET A 840 -40.10 -44.90 34.30
CA MET A 840 -41.22 -43.96 34.09
C MET A 840 -41.59 -43.23 35.37
N THR A 841 -42.05 -41.98 35.25
CA THR A 841 -42.64 -41.20 36.34
C THR A 841 -44.13 -40.95 36.09
N LEU A 842 -44.96 -41.21 37.11
CA LEU A 842 -46.40 -41.06 37.06
C LEU A 842 -46.87 -39.82 37.83
N PHE A 843 -47.67 -38.99 37.17
CA PHE A 843 -48.41 -37.87 37.76
C PHE A 843 -49.88 -38.23 37.84
N THR A 844 -50.52 -37.91 38.96
CA THR A 844 -51.96 -38.17 39.19
C THR A 844 -52.68 -36.90 39.62
N THR A 845 -53.95 -36.78 39.25
CA THR A 845 -54.86 -35.78 39.80
C THR A 845 -56.24 -36.38 40.01
N ASP A 846 -56.91 -35.97 41.09
CA ASP A 846 -58.28 -36.35 41.42
C ASP A 846 -59.31 -35.44 40.71
N GLU A 847 -58.86 -34.37 40.05
CA GLU A 847 -59.71 -33.47 39.27
C GLU A 847 -59.87 -33.98 37.82
N PRO A 848 -61.09 -33.94 37.24
CA PRO A 848 -61.30 -34.32 35.86
C PRO A 848 -60.68 -33.29 34.92
N VAL A 849 -59.67 -33.69 34.15
CA VAL A 849 -58.97 -32.81 33.20
C VAL A 849 -59.69 -32.72 31.83
N LEU A 850 -60.97 -33.13 31.67
CA LEU A 850 -61.56 -33.34 30.32
C LEU A 850 -63.08 -33.02 30.16
N ASN A 851 -63.36 -32.14 29.19
CA ASN A 851 -64.50 -32.13 28.26
C ASN A 851 -63.89 -31.72 26.89
N GLU A 852 -63.93 -32.60 25.88
CA GLU A 852 -63.45 -32.44 24.49
C GLU A 852 -62.69 -31.14 24.12
N GLY A 853 -61.38 -31.22 23.82
CA GLY A 853 -60.58 -30.08 23.37
C GLY A 853 -59.05 -30.24 23.52
N ILE A 854 -58.32 -29.14 23.32
CA ILE A 854 -56.86 -29.05 23.54
C ILE A 854 -56.57 -28.82 25.03
N ILE A 855 -55.68 -29.62 25.62
CA ILE A 855 -55.18 -29.44 27.00
C ILE A 855 -53.82 -28.77 26.96
N SER A 856 -53.63 -27.69 27.71
CA SER A 856 -52.32 -27.08 27.94
C SER A 856 -51.69 -27.64 29.22
N LEU A 857 -50.50 -28.24 29.16
CA LEU A 857 -49.73 -28.70 30.33
C LEU A 857 -48.56 -27.77 30.60
N THR A 858 -48.49 -27.16 31.77
CA THR A 858 -47.35 -26.35 32.19
C THR A 858 -46.43 -27.16 33.11
N LEU A 859 -45.14 -27.28 32.74
CA LEU A 859 -44.13 -28.04 33.47
C LEU A 859 -43.10 -27.11 34.06
N THR A 860 -42.92 -27.12 35.37
CA THR A 860 -41.97 -26.25 36.07
C THR A 860 -41.02 -27.07 36.92
N GLN A 861 -39.74 -26.70 37.02
CA GLN A 861 -38.84 -27.37 37.97
C GLN A 861 -39.32 -27.10 39.41
N ARG A 862 -39.38 -28.14 40.26
CA ARG A 862 -39.60 -27.92 41.69
C ARG A 862 -38.38 -27.21 42.26
N GLY A 863 -38.63 -26.04 42.85
CA GLY A 863 -37.60 -25.19 43.45
C GLY A 863 -36.89 -25.83 44.62
#